data_AF-A0A5N9EBZ8-F1
#
_entry.id   AF-A0A5N9EBZ8-F1
#
_cell.length_a   1.000
_cell.length_b   1.000
_cell.length_c   1.000
_cell.angle_alpha   90.00
_cell.angle_beta   90.00
_cell.angle_gamma   90.00
#
_symmetry.space_group_name_H-M   'P 1'
#
loop_
_entity.id
_entity.type
_entity.pdbx_description
1 polymer ?
#
loop_
_entity_poly.entity_id
_entity_poly.type
_entity_poly.pdbx_seq_one_letter_code
_entity_poly.pdbx_strand_id
1 'polypeptide(L)'
;MRYLDQIYEVNVPISDLGQSAETLLSQWAANFHQRYQELYSYSQSEQEIRLVTLRASVVGRLPKLDPPPLETGHAKPAKEKGRRKIYLDGWVDAPVYEIGDLSPGVSVAGPAVLESDFTTVLVEAGDTANIDPYGGIELLVSLESETGTVATAGAADRPDPVTLAVVEHRLESIALEMTEVMLRTAMSQILNSSRDFSTAILDADCQLVAQGEGIPVHVSALPVAGAAVRDYFGDTMSEGDLFILNDPYFGGSHLPDITIIKPVFHEGRLLFYGVNRAHHSDVGGGTHGGYNPRATEIFQEGIRIPPLKLYNKGVPRDDVLQMLSANVRQPENFLGDLNAQIGSVMIAAQRIDGLLESYGADRLLAAVSEILAATERQVRQFISEWPDGVYHGESLVDDDGFENKLIPIRAKVTIAGDSMAIDLGESSPQVTGFINSAYANTRSLAHAAIMYVAPADVAKNEGSMRPVDIIAPKGLIVNANPPAPVCMSTNHCAEEIVEAIFKALSQAVPKSVNAGFSRRLRYAITGKDPRTGRQFIWHFFLARGGGGAAHGYDGWSNVGEVNVAGGIRSPSIEVTEERFPFFIRRHELRPNSGGKGAWRGGLGGICDLVYQGEGPALLNTAGDGIVVPPFGLFDGEDGLPHDYKILSNGSERPLGSKETEVVVYPGDHVYCLSSGGGGYGDPSERSQESEDWDRRNGYVV
;
A
#
# COMPACT_ATOMS: atom_id res chain seq x y z
N MET A 1 6.98 24.68 4.41
CA MET A 1 5.61 25.06 4.84
C MET A 1 4.68 23.87 4.63
N ARG A 2 3.61 23.74 5.40
CA ARG A 2 2.60 22.67 5.23
C ARG A 2 1.22 23.13 5.69
N TYR A 3 0.16 22.46 5.30
CA TYR A 3 -1.14 22.68 5.93
C TYR A 3 -1.17 22.11 7.35
N LEU A 4 -2.01 22.68 8.23
CA LEU A 4 -2.07 22.42 9.68
C LEU A 4 -1.89 20.94 10.08
N ASP A 5 -2.69 20.05 9.50
CA ASP A 5 -2.74 18.63 9.85
C ASP A 5 -1.87 17.71 8.99
N GLN A 6 -1.16 18.27 8.01
CA GLN A 6 -0.18 17.52 7.22
C GLN A 6 1.11 17.33 8.00
N ILE A 7 1.87 16.28 7.65
CA ILE A 7 3.19 16.04 8.25
C ILE A 7 4.34 16.47 7.33
N TYR A 8 4.16 16.41 6.01
CA TYR A 8 5.20 16.72 5.04
C TYR A 8 5.23 18.20 4.65
N GLU A 9 6.44 18.72 4.39
CA GLU A 9 6.67 20.11 4.02
C GLU A 9 6.86 20.30 2.51
N VAL A 10 6.34 21.41 1.99
CA VAL A 10 6.66 21.96 0.67
C VAL A 10 7.67 23.09 0.83
N ASN A 11 8.71 23.07 0.00
CA ASN A 11 9.67 24.15 -0.12
C ASN A 11 9.10 25.25 -1.01
N VAL A 12 9.05 26.47 -0.47
CA VAL A 12 8.57 27.66 -1.18
C VAL A 12 9.74 28.65 -1.27
N PRO A 13 10.18 29.06 -2.47
CA PRO A 13 11.27 29.99 -2.61
C PRO A 13 10.85 31.39 -2.13
N ILE A 14 11.80 32.09 -1.49
CA ILE A 14 11.62 33.47 -1.02
C ILE A 14 12.44 34.37 -1.94
N SER A 15 11.75 35.24 -2.69
CA SER A 15 12.35 36.05 -3.76
C SER A 15 12.94 37.38 -3.29
N ASP A 16 12.41 38.01 -2.23
CA ASP A 16 12.93 39.28 -1.70
C ASP A 16 12.58 39.48 -0.22
N LEU A 17 13.58 39.56 0.66
CA LEU A 17 13.41 39.80 2.10
C LEU A 17 13.28 41.29 2.45
N GLY A 18 13.43 42.21 1.49
CA GLY A 18 13.34 43.66 1.69
C GLY A 18 11.90 44.21 1.74
N GLN A 19 10.88 43.36 1.56
CA GLN A 19 9.48 43.75 1.54
C GLN A 19 8.89 43.98 2.95
N SER A 20 7.70 44.60 3.01
CA SER A 20 6.94 44.68 4.26
C SER A 20 6.50 43.28 4.72
N ALA A 21 6.38 43.07 6.04
CA ALA A 21 5.99 41.77 6.59
C ALA A 21 4.63 41.28 6.07
N GLU A 22 3.66 42.18 5.89
CA GLU A 22 2.31 41.84 5.40
C GLU A 22 2.33 41.38 3.93
N THR A 23 3.08 42.09 3.08
CA THR A 23 3.27 41.72 1.67
C THR A 23 3.98 40.38 1.56
N LEU A 24 5.03 40.20 2.35
CA LEU A 24 5.83 38.98 2.38
C LEU A 24 4.96 37.76 2.78
N LEU A 25 4.17 37.87 3.85
CA LEU A 25 3.27 36.80 4.31
C LEU A 25 2.20 36.45 3.26
N SER A 26 1.58 37.45 2.64
CA SER A 26 0.57 37.24 1.59
C SER A 26 1.16 36.56 0.36
N GLN A 27 2.36 36.99 -0.06
CA GLN A 27 3.07 36.39 -1.18
C GLN A 27 3.53 34.95 -0.86
N TRP A 28 3.95 34.67 0.38
CA TRP A 28 4.32 33.31 0.80
C TRP A 28 3.14 32.36 0.78
N ALA A 29 1.98 32.79 1.26
CA ALA A 29 0.76 31.99 1.21
C ALA A 29 0.37 31.68 -0.25
N ALA A 30 0.34 32.69 -1.12
CA ALA A 30 0.04 32.51 -2.54
C ALA A 30 1.04 31.57 -3.25
N ASN A 31 2.34 31.78 -3.04
CA ASN A 31 3.38 30.94 -3.61
C ASN A 31 3.31 29.50 -3.08
N PHE A 32 2.95 29.32 -1.81
CA PHE A 32 2.71 28.00 -1.23
C PHE A 32 1.55 27.29 -1.93
N HIS A 33 0.39 27.95 -2.07
CA HIS A 33 -0.77 27.36 -2.76
C HIS A 33 -0.47 27.00 -4.21
N GLN A 34 0.20 27.88 -4.95
CA GLN A 34 0.61 27.62 -6.33
C GLN A 34 1.57 26.42 -6.39
N ARG A 35 2.62 26.42 -5.56
CA ARG A 35 3.59 25.32 -5.55
C ARG A 35 2.95 23.99 -5.16
N TYR A 36 1.98 24.04 -4.25
CA TYR A 36 1.21 22.88 -3.84
C TYR A 36 0.37 22.32 -5.01
N GLN A 37 -0.29 23.20 -5.77
CA GLN A 37 -1.05 22.81 -6.96
C GLN A 37 -0.17 22.26 -8.09
N GLU A 38 1.03 22.82 -8.29
CA GLU A 38 2.00 22.29 -9.26
C GLU A 38 2.46 20.87 -8.91
N LEU A 39 2.60 20.56 -7.62
CA LEU A 39 3.10 19.28 -7.15
C LEU A 39 2.01 18.21 -7.05
N TYR A 40 0.78 18.60 -6.68
CA TYR A 40 -0.27 17.65 -6.29
C TYR A 40 -1.60 17.84 -7.03
N SER A 41 -1.65 18.74 -8.01
CA SER A 41 -2.82 19.02 -8.87
C SER A 41 -4.03 19.67 -8.19
N TYR A 42 -3.94 20.05 -6.91
CA TYR A 42 -4.97 20.81 -6.19
C TYR A 42 -4.35 21.73 -5.13
N SER A 43 -5.14 22.59 -4.48
CA SER A 43 -4.73 23.36 -3.29
C SER A 43 -5.90 23.50 -2.31
N GLN A 44 -5.61 23.86 -1.06
CA GLN A 44 -6.62 24.07 0.00
C GLN A 44 -6.51 25.51 0.53
N SER A 45 -7.12 26.48 -0.14
CA SER A 45 -7.00 27.90 0.22
C SER A 45 -7.53 28.23 1.62
N GLU A 46 -8.53 27.48 2.08
CA GLU A 46 -9.20 27.70 3.37
C GLU A 46 -8.44 27.08 4.56
N GLN A 47 -7.38 26.33 4.30
CA GLN A 47 -6.63 25.61 5.34
C GLN A 47 -5.49 26.46 5.89
N GLU A 48 -5.31 26.43 7.21
CA GLU A 48 -4.22 27.14 7.88
C GLU A 48 -2.85 26.60 7.44
N ILE A 49 -1.92 27.51 7.12
CA ILE A 49 -0.56 27.18 6.72
C ILE A 49 0.36 27.28 7.92
N ARG A 50 1.10 26.21 8.20
CA ARG A 50 2.21 26.20 9.17
C ARG A 50 3.55 26.42 8.49
N LEU A 51 4.29 27.40 9.00
CA LEU A 51 5.71 27.56 8.75
C LEU A 51 6.48 26.68 9.73
N VAL A 52 7.09 25.61 9.23
CA VAL A 52 7.81 24.61 10.06
C VAL A 52 9.31 24.89 10.07
N THR A 53 9.90 25.02 8.88
CA THR A 53 11.34 25.21 8.72
C THR A 53 11.61 26.43 7.82
N LEU A 54 12.62 27.23 8.19
CA LEU A 54 13.23 28.26 7.34
C LEU A 54 14.65 27.84 6.96
N ARG A 55 15.00 27.93 5.67
CA ARG A 55 16.32 27.58 5.15
C ARG A 55 16.95 28.78 4.44
N ALA A 56 18.21 29.07 4.75
CA ALA A 56 18.99 30.11 4.10
C ALA A 56 20.23 29.49 3.44
N SER A 57 20.43 29.77 2.16
CA SER A 57 21.62 29.33 1.41
C SER A 57 22.47 30.54 1.03
N VAL A 58 23.73 30.55 1.48
CA VAL A 58 24.71 31.56 1.09
C VAL A 58 25.61 30.95 0.02
N VAL A 59 25.57 31.49 -1.20
CA VAL A 59 26.34 30.97 -2.33
C VAL A 59 27.55 31.87 -2.56
N GLY A 60 28.75 31.37 -2.25
CA GLY A 60 30.01 31.98 -2.67
C GLY A 60 30.31 31.62 -4.12
N ARG A 61 30.43 32.60 -5.01
CA ARG A 61 30.86 32.35 -6.40
C ARG A 61 32.38 32.20 -6.44
N LEU A 62 32.85 30.99 -6.75
CA LEU A 62 34.25 30.76 -7.07
C LEU A 62 34.55 31.25 -8.50
N PRO A 63 35.80 31.61 -8.82
CA PRO A 63 36.22 31.84 -10.19
C PRO A 63 35.87 30.62 -11.05
N LYS A 64 35.33 30.86 -12.25
CA LYS A 64 35.09 29.80 -13.23
C LYS A 64 36.44 29.13 -13.54
N LEU A 65 36.53 27.82 -13.30
CA LEU A 65 37.66 27.03 -13.78
C LEU A 65 37.50 26.89 -15.29
N ASP A 66 38.51 27.33 -16.04
CA ASP A 66 38.58 27.21 -17.49
C ASP A 66 39.77 26.30 -17.83
N PRO A 67 39.62 24.97 -17.68
CA PRO A 67 40.70 24.05 -17.98
C PRO A 67 41.09 24.19 -19.46
N PRO A 68 42.39 24.18 -19.80
CA PRO A 68 42.79 24.19 -21.20
C PRO A 68 42.31 22.90 -21.88
N PRO A 69 41.91 22.95 -23.16
CA PRO A 69 41.64 21.74 -23.93
C PRO A 69 42.88 20.84 -23.95
N LEU A 70 42.67 19.53 -24.00
CA LEU A 70 43.72 18.54 -24.21
C LEU A 70 44.38 18.81 -25.57
N GLU A 71 45.71 18.64 -25.65
CA GLU A 71 46.45 18.88 -26.89
C GLU A 71 45.92 17.97 -28.02
N THR A 72 45.44 18.58 -29.12
CA THR A 72 44.94 17.89 -30.33
C THR A 72 46.07 17.33 -31.21
N GLY A 73 47.21 16.99 -30.62
CA GLY A 73 48.40 16.52 -31.32
C GLY A 73 48.16 15.20 -32.03
N HIS A 74 48.06 15.24 -33.36
CA HIS A 74 47.89 14.09 -34.27
C HIS A 74 46.92 13.01 -33.73
N ALA A 75 45.61 13.26 -33.85
CA ALA A 75 44.57 12.29 -33.49
C ALA A 75 44.97 10.87 -33.93
N LYS A 76 45.33 10.02 -32.96
CA LYS A 76 45.60 8.62 -33.25
C LYS A 76 44.26 7.98 -33.61
N PRO A 77 44.17 7.21 -34.71
CA PRO A 77 42.93 6.51 -35.04
C PRO A 77 42.56 5.57 -33.87
N ALA A 78 41.26 5.51 -33.56
CA ALA A 78 40.72 4.65 -32.52
C ALA A 78 41.20 3.21 -32.72
N LYS A 79 41.87 2.64 -31.72
CA LYS A 79 42.36 1.26 -31.78
C LYS A 79 41.34 0.34 -31.14
N GLU A 80 40.88 -0.63 -31.91
CA GLU A 80 40.00 -1.69 -31.41
C GLU A 80 40.74 -2.55 -30.37
N LYS A 81 40.18 -2.64 -29.16
CA LYS A 81 40.64 -3.48 -28.05
C LYS A 81 40.24 -4.95 -28.26
N GLY A 82 39.09 -5.17 -28.91
CA GLY A 82 38.57 -6.48 -29.23
C GLY A 82 37.17 -6.40 -29.85
N ARG A 83 36.51 -7.55 -29.99
CA ARG A 83 35.13 -7.65 -30.49
C ARG A 83 34.25 -8.37 -29.47
N ARG A 84 32.99 -7.97 -29.38
CA ARG A 84 32.00 -8.57 -28.48
C ARG A 84 30.68 -8.75 -29.22
N LYS A 85 30.09 -9.93 -29.11
CA LYS A 85 28.71 -10.15 -29.53
C LYS A 85 27.75 -9.41 -28.60
N ILE A 86 26.97 -8.51 -29.19
CA ILE A 86 25.88 -7.77 -28.54
C ILE A 86 24.58 -8.02 -29.28
N TYR A 87 23.44 -7.82 -28.62
CA TYR A 87 22.12 -7.97 -29.22
C TYR A 87 21.47 -6.58 -29.33
N LEU A 88 21.18 -6.17 -30.56
CA LEU A 88 20.36 -4.98 -30.89
C LEU A 88 19.08 -5.50 -31.57
N ASP A 89 18.82 -5.19 -32.84
CA ASP A 89 17.78 -5.86 -33.68
C ASP A 89 18.23 -7.24 -34.22
N GLY A 90 19.16 -7.88 -33.52
CA GLY A 90 19.87 -9.08 -33.92
C GLY A 90 21.24 -9.16 -33.27
N TRP A 91 21.89 -10.34 -33.34
CA TRP A 91 23.24 -10.53 -32.83
C TRP A 91 24.27 -9.85 -33.76
N VAL A 92 24.94 -8.83 -33.24
CA VAL A 92 26.01 -8.09 -33.93
C VAL A 92 27.33 -8.34 -33.22
N ASP A 93 28.38 -8.62 -33.98
CA ASP A 93 29.74 -8.66 -33.45
C ASP A 93 30.33 -7.24 -33.52
N ALA A 94 30.33 -6.51 -32.41
CA ALA A 94 30.69 -5.09 -32.37
C ALA A 94 32.14 -4.87 -31.90
N PRO A 95 32.89 -3.92 -32.49
CA PRO A 95 34.18 -3.51 -32.00
C PRO A 95 34.07 -2.87 -30.61
N VAL A 96 35.05 -3.15 -29.77
CA VAL A 96 35.21 -2.62 -28.42
C VAL A 96 36.41 -1.69 -28.39
N TYR A 97 36.25 -0.49 -27.83
CA TYR A 97 37.28 0.53 -27.69
C TYR A 97 37.48 0.85 -26.21
N GLU A 98 38.73 1.07 -25.80
CA GLU A 98 39.06 1.62 -24.48
C GLU A 98 38.90 3.15 -24.52
N ILE A 99 38.03 3.72 -23.69
CA ILE A 99 37.75 5.17 -23.69
C ILE A 99 39.03 5.97 -23.46
N GLY A 100 39.91 5.49 -22.57
CA GLY A 100 41.19 6.15 -22.27
C GLY A 100 42.17 6.22 -23.46
N ASP A 101 41.96 5.40 -24.50
CA ASP A 101 42.80 5.39 -25.70
C ASP A 101 42.28 6.32 -26.80
N LEU A 102 41.09 6.92 -26.64
CA LEU A 102 40.48 7.79 -27.64
C LEU A 102 40.94 9.23 -27.46
N SER A 103 41.61 9.77 -28.50
CA SER A 103 42.10 11.13 -28.49
C SER A 103 40.99 12.15 -28.83
N PRO A 104 41.08 13.39 -28.34
CA PRO A 104 40.19 14.48 -28.77
C PRO A 104 40.09 14.59 -30.29
N GLY A 105 38.85 14.74 -30.80
CA GLY A 105 38.52 14.78 -32.23
C GLY A 105 38.35 13.41 -32.89
N VAL A 106 38.55 12.30 -32.17
CA VAL A 106 38.20 10.96 -32.67
C VAL A 106 36.67 10.79 -32.69
N SER A 107 36.19 10.13 -33.74
CA SER A 107 34.79 9.81 -33.94
C SER A 107 34.65 8.29 -34.13
N VAL A 108 33.73 7.67 -33.39
CA VAL A 108 33.41 6.24 -33.45
C VAL A 108 31.95 6.08 -33.86
N ALA A 109 31.70 5.55 -35.05
CA ALA A 109 30.36 5.21 -35.51
C ALA A 109 29.92 3.86 -34.94
N GLY A 110 28.65 3.73 -34.59
CA GLY A 110 28.11 2.46 -34.15
C GLY A 110 27.79 1.49 -35.30
N PRO A 111 27.52 0.20 -35.00
CA PRO A 111 27.44 -0.39 -33.67
C PRO A 111 28.83 -0.59 -33.05
N ALA A 112 29.08 -0.03 -31.86
CA ALA A 112 30.36 -0.11 -31.15
C ALA A 112 30.19 -0.03 -29.63
N VAL A 113 31.14 -0.59 -28.88
CA VAL A 113 31.18 -0.52 -27.42
C VAL A 113 32.40 0.25 -26.97
N LEU A 114 32.21 1.28 -26.17
CA LEU A 114 33.26 2.09 -25.55
C LEU A 114 33.31 1.73 -24.08
N GLU A 115 34.38 1.11 -23.59
CA GLU A 115 34.49 0.72 -22.19
C GLU A 115 35.62 1.44 -21.48
N SER A 116 35.48 1.54 -20.16
CA SER A 116 36.51 1.94 -19.21
C SER A 116 36.29 1.19 -17.89
N ASP A 117 37.19 1.35 -16.95
CA ASP A 117 37.06 0.78 -15.60
C ASP A 117 35.78 1.22 -14.85
N PHE A 118 35.12 2.31 -15.27
CA PHE A 118 33.98 2.90 -14.56
C PHE A 118 32.67 2.92 -15.34
N THR A 119 32.70 2.68 -16.66
CA THR A 119 31.49 2.75 -17.49
C THR A 119 31.63 1.99 -18.80
N THR A 120 30.50 1.70 -19.44
CA THR A 120 30.40 1.16 -20.80
C THR A 120 29.35 1.97 -21.56
N VAL A 121 29.74 2.58 -22.67
CA VAL A 121 28.87 3.34 -23.57
C VAL A 121 28.65 2.51 -24.84
N LEU A 122 27.39 2.24 -25.15
CA LEU A 122 26.97 1.61 -26.40
C LEU A 122 26.71 2.72 -27.42
N VAL A 123 27.36 2.65 -28.59
CA VAL A 123 27.03 3.47 -29.75
C VAL A 123 26.21 2.61 -30.68
N GLU A 124 24.94 2.94 -30.88
CA GLU A 124 24.02 2.15 -31.70
C GLU A 124 24.27 2.37 -33.21
N ALA A 125 23.68 1.50 -34.04
CA ALA A 125 23.78 1.67 -35.49
C ALA A 125 23.13 2.99 -35.91
N GLY A 126 23.84 3.82 -36.67
CA GLY A 126 23.38 5.17 -37.05
C GLY A 126 23.89 6.28 -36.13
N ASP A 127 24.25 5.95 -34.90
CA ASP A 127 24.79 6.88 -33.92
C ASP A 127 26.30 7.08 -34.07
N THR A 128 26.80 8.16 -33.47
CA THR A 128 28.23 8.48 -33.48
C THR A 128 28.68 9.06 -32.14
N ALA A 129 29.78 8.54 -31.60
CA ALA A 129 30.44 9.10 -30.42
C ALA A 129 31.66 9.93 -30.83
N ASN A 130 31.69 11.21 -30.45
CA ASN A 130 32.81 12.11 -30.68
C ASN A 130 33.54 12.42 -29.37
N ILE A 131 34.87 12.43 -29.40
CA ILE A 131 35.65 12.87 -28.24
C ILE A 131 35.86 14.38 -28.31
N ASP A 132 35.33 15.09 -27.34
CA ASP A 132 35.42 16.55 -27.26
C ASP A 132 36.86 17.01 -26.91
N PRO A 133 37.18 18.32 -27.03
CA PRO A 133 38.50 18.85 -26.71
C PRO A 133 38.98 18.64 -25.26
N TYR A 134 38.10 18.24 -24.35
CA TYR A 134 38.38 18.00 -22.93
C TYR A 134 38.42 16.50 -22.58
N GLY A 135 38.23 15.61 -23.57
CA GLY A 135 38.18 14.16 -23.38
C GLY A 135 36.79 13.63 -22.97
N GLY A 136 35.75 14.48 -23.02
CA GLY A 136 34.37 14.06 -22.88
C GLY A 136 33.87 13.31 -24.12
N ILE A 137 32.86 12.47 -23.95
CA ILE A 137 32.21 11.75 -25.05
C ILE A 137 30.90 12.46 -25.37
N GLU A 138 30.80 13.06 -26.55
CA GLU A 138 29.56 13.58 -27.12
C GLU A 138 28.91 12.49 -27.98
N LEU A 139 27.81 11.91 -27.49
CA LEU A 139 27.03 10.93 -28.23
C LEU A 139 25.97 11.63 -29.06
N LEU A 140 26.12 11.58 -30.39
CA LEU A 140 25.13 12.04 -31.34
C LEU A 140 24.20 10.89 -31.69
N VAL A 141 23.00 10.94 -31.13
CA VAL A 141 21.95 9.97 -31.38
C VAL A 141 21.21 10.36 -32.66
N SER A 142 21.22 9.46 -33.64
CA SER A 142 20.47 9.61 -34.87
C SER A 142 18.98 9.42 -34.59
N LEU A 143 18.19 10.47 -34.81
CA LEU A 143 16.74 10.35 -34.85
C LEU A 143 16.41 9.81 -36.24
N GLU A 144 16.37 8.49 -36.42
CA GLU A 144 15.76 7.96 -37.64
C GLU A 144 14.31 8.46 -37.72
N SER A 145 14.01 9.23 -38.78
CA SER A 145 12.63 9.44 -39.19
C SER A 145 12.10 8.11 -39.69
N GLU A 146 11.11 7.54 -39.01
CA GLU A 146 10.38 6.35 -39.45
C GLU A 146 9.88 6.53 -40.90
N THR A 147 10.67 6.10 -41.86
CA THR A 147 10.28 5.86 -43.26
C THR A 147 10.75 4.48 -43.71
N GLY A 148 10.88 3.57 -42.75
CA GLY A 148 10.95 2.14 -43.00
C GLY A 148 9.52 1.60 -43.16
N THR A 149 9.17 1.19 -44.36
CA THR A 149 7.98 0.39 -44.66
C THR A 149 7.70 -0.63 -43.56
N VAL A 150 6.53 -0.50 -42.92
CA VAL A 150 5.93 -1.50 -42.04
C VAL A 150 5.99 -2.85 -42.74
N ALA A 151 6.90 -3.70 -42.27
CA ALA A 151 6.93 -5.09 -42.68
C ALA A 151 5.61 -5.72 -42.24
N THR A 152 4.72 -5.91 -43.20
CA THR A 152 3.48 -6.65 -42.99
C THR A 152 3.81 -8.13 -42.89
N ALA A 153 3.42 -8.70 -41.75
CA ALA A 153 3.14 -10.10 -41.46
C ALA A 153 4.32 -11.09 -41.48
N GLY A 154 4.61 -11.67 -40.30
CA GLY A 154 5.47 -12.84 -40.24
C GLY A 154 5.89 -13.43 -38.89
N ALA A 155 5.46 -12.92 -37.72
CA ALA A 155 5.57 -13.62 -36.43
C ALA A 155 4.59 -12.99 -35.43
N ALA A 156 3.92 -13.80 -34.63
CA ALA A 156 2.79 -13.40 -33.80
C ALA A 156 3.13 -12.34 -32.73
N ASP A 157 2.53 -11.16 -32.88
CA ASP A 157 1.72 -10.39 -31.89
C ASP A 157 2.21 -10.17 -30.46
N ARG A 158 3.48 -10.42 -30.17
CA ARG A 158 4.04 -10.25 -28.82
C ARG A 158 4.92 -9.01 -28.77
N PRO A 159 4.64 -8.05 -27.86
CA PRO A 159 5.52 -6.92 -27.58
C PRO A 159 6.94 -7.43 -27.30
N ASP A 160 7.96 -6.73 -27.80
CA ASP A 160 9.34 -7.13 -27.52
C ASP A 160 9.61 -7.04 -26.01
N PRO A 161 10.54 -7.87 -25.47
CA PRO A 161 10.77 -7.94 -24.03
C PRO A 161 11.23 -6.62 -23.40
N VAL A 162 11.90 -5.75 -24.16
CA VAL A 162 12.37 -4.45 -23.65
C VAL A 162 11.19 -3.51 -23.50
N THR A 163 10.33 -3.39 -24.51
CA THR A 163 9.09 -2.62 -24.41
C THR A 163 8.22 -3.14 -23.26
N LEU A 164 8.08 -4.45 -23.11
CA LEU A 164 7.29 -5.05 -22.04
C LEU A 164 7.78 -4.62 -20.65
N ALA A 165 9.08 -4.78 -20.38
CA ALA A 165 9.69 -4.41 -19.10
C ALA A 165 9.62 -2.89 -18.84
N VAL A 166 9.81 -2.07 -19.88
CA VAL A 166 9.70 -0.61 -19.75
C VAL A 166 8.25 -0.20 -19.42
N VAL A 167 7.26 -0.74 -20.11
CA VAL A 167 5.85 -0.44 -19.86
C VAL A 167 5.42 -0.89 -18.46
N GLU A 168 5.79 -2.11 -18.07
CA GLU A 168 5.51 -2.66 -16.73
C GLU A 168 6.04 -1.74 -15.63
N HIS A 169 7.35 -1.44 -15.66
CA HIS A 169 7.96 -0.57 -14.66
C HIS A 169 7.46 0.88 -14.71
N ARG A 170 7.05 1.39 -15.88
CA ARG A 170 6.42 2.71 -15.98
C ARG A 170 5.06 2.73 -15.29
N LEU A 171 4.21 1.73 -15.51
CA LEU A 171 2.90 1.63 -14.86
C LEU A 171 3.03 1.44 -13.34
N GLU A 172 3.98 0.62 -12.89
CA GLU A 172 4.34 0.48 -11.46
C GLU A 172 4.81 1.82 -10.87
N SER A 173 5.69 2.53 -11.59
CA SER A 173 6.19 3.84 -11.15
C SER A 173 5.08 4.87 -11.00
N ILE A 174 4.07 4.84 -11.89
CA ILE A 174 2.89 5.71 -11.79
C ILE A 174 2.12 5.38 -10.52
N ALA A 175 1.88 4.09 -10.24
CA ALA A 175 1.15 3.67 -9.05
C ALA A 175 1.90 4.00 -7.75
N LEU A 176 3.24 3.95 -7.75
CA LEU A 176 4.09 4.43 -6.65
C LEU A 176 4.04 5.96 -6.49
N GLU A 177 4.01 6.72 -7.59
CA GLU A 177 3.85 8.17 -7.55
C GLU A 177 2.50 8.55 -6.92
N MET A 178 1.43 7.82 -7.25
CA MET A 178 0.11 7.98 -6.60
C MET A 178 0.19 7.80 -5.08
N THR A 179 0.98 6.83 -4.60
CA THR A 179 1.21 6.58 -3.15
C THR A 179 1.95 7.76 -2.52
N GLU A 180 2.97 8.30 -3.19
CA GLU A 180 3.72 9.44 -2.66
C GLU A 180 2.85 10.70 -2.54
N VAL A 181 1.94 10.93 -3.49
CA VAL A 181 0.95 12.02 -3.40
C VAL A 181 0.10 11.86 -2.14
N MET A 182 -0.42 10.66 -1.86
CA MET A 182 -1.20 10.39 -0.65
C MET A 182 -0.41 10.67 0.62
N LEU A 183 0.82 10.12 0.73
CA LEU A 183 1.66 10.30 1.91
C LEU A 183 1.89 11.78 2.21
N ARG A 184 2.17 12.57 1.18
CA ARG A 184 2.53 13.99 1.33
C ARG A 184 1.35 14.90 1.61
N THR A 185 0.15 14.50 1.22
CA THR A 185 -1.00 15.42 1.18
C THR A 185 -2.14 15.06 2.14
N ALA A 186 -2.19 13.82 2.63
CA ALA A 186 -3.19 13.39 3.61
C ALA A 186 -3.02 14.08 4.99
N MET A 187 -4.14 14.26 5.69
CA MET A 187 -4.26 15.00 6.95
C MET A 187 -4.48 14.09 8.16
N SER A 188 -5.26 13.03 8.02
CA SER A 188 -5.49 12.13 9.16
C SER A 188 -4.25 11.32 9.52
N GLN A 189 -4.11 11.00 10.80
CA GLN A 189 -3.03 10.17 11.34
C GLN A 189 -3.00 8.76 10.71
N ILE A 190 -4.17 8.25 10.32
CA ILE A 190 -4.32 6.94 9.67
C ILE A 190 -3.59 6.93 8.34
N LEU A 191 -3.79 7.94 7.50
CA LEU A 191 -3.23 7.97 6.16
C LEU A 191 -1.78 8.47 6.13
N ASN A 192 -1.49 9.61 6.78
CA ASN A 192 -0.19 10.23 6.64
C ASN A 192 0.92 9.54 7.45
N SER A 193 0.56 8.90 8.58
CA SER A 193 1.52 8.22 9.45
C SER A 193 1.43 6.70 9.33
N SER A 194 0.21 6.15 9.37
CA SER A 194 0.01 4.69 9.41
C SER A 194 -0.08 4.04 8.03
N ARG A 195 -0.30 4.82 6.97
CA ARG A 195 -0.33 4.38 5.56
C ARG A 195 -1.46 3.42 5.19
N ASP A 196 -2.63 3.61 5.78
CA ASP A 196 -3.81 2.77 5.53
C ASP A 196 -4.57 3.19 4.24
N PHE A 197 -3.90 3.01 3.09
CA PHE A 197 -4.46 3.25 1.77
C PHE A 197 -3.76 2.41 0.71
N SER A 198 -4.32 2.32 -0.49
CA SER A 198 -3.70 1.64 -1.63
C SER A 198 -4.11 2.29 -2.94
N THR A 199 -3.21 2.23 -3.91
CA THR A 199 -3.34 2.85 -5.24
C THR A 199 -3.20 1.78 -6.30
N ALA A 200 -3.95 1.91 -7.39
CA ALA A 200 -3.90 0.98 -8.50
C ALA A 200 -4.23 1.63 -9.83
N ILE A 201 -3.76 0.98 -10.88
CA ILE A 201 -4.18 1.20 -12.26
C ILE A 201 -4.94 -0.05 -12.69
N LEU A 202 -6.16 0.14 -13.18
CA LEU A 202 -6.95 -0.92 -13.80
C LEU A 202 -7.03 -0.68 -15.31
N ASP A 203 -7.17 -1.73 -16.10
CA ASP A 203 -7.56 -1.62 -17.52
C ASP A 203 -9.07 -1.35 -17.68
N ALA A 204 -9.53 -1.21 -18.92
CA ALA A 204 -10.94 -0.96 -19.24
C ALA A 204 -11.90 -2.09 -18.77
N ASP A 205 -11.40 -3.32 -18.63
CA ASP A 205 -12.15 -4.47 -18.11
C ASP A 205 -12.10 -4.56 -16.57
N CYS A 206 -11.48 -3.56 -15.93
CA CYS A 206 -11.26 -3.46 -14.49
C CYS A 206 -10.29 -4.52 -13.94
N GLN A 207 -9.42 -5.08 -14.79
CA GLN A 207 -8.33 -5.95 -14.36
C GLN A 207 -7.24 -5.11 -13.69
N LEU A 208 -6.72 -5.56 -12.54
CA LEU A 208 -5.57 -4.93 -11.88
C LEU A 208 -4.33 -5.03 -12.79
N VAL A 209 -3.81 -3.89 -13.24
CA VAL A 209 -2.60 -3.84 -14.09
C VAL A 209 -1.36 -3.58 -13.26
N ALA A 210 -1.40 -2.55 -12.43
CA ALA A 210 -0.32 -2.13 -11.55
C ALA A 210 -0.86 -1.59 -10.23
N GLN A 211 -0.03 -1.62 -9.20
CA GLN A 211 -0.37 -1.11 -7.87
C GLN A 211 0.82 -0.42 -7.23
N GLY A 212 0.54 0.56 -6.37
CA GLY A 212 1.56 1.15 -5.51
C GLY A 212 1.80 0.28 -4.27
N GLU A 213 2.83 0.61 -3.50
CA GLU A 213 3.01 0.04 -2.16
C GLU A 213 1.77 0.39 -1.33
N GLY A 214 1.07 -0.64 -0.86
CA GLY A 214 -0.22 -0.56 -0.16
C GLY A 214 -0.43 -1.77 0.74
N ILE A 215 -1.64 -1.94 1.28
CA ILE A 215 -1.95 -3.06 2.18
C ILE A 215 -2.67 -4.19 1.41
N PRO A 216 -2.25 -5.46 1.56
CA PRO A 216 -2.78 -6.58 0.77
C PRO A 216 -4.30 -6.73 0.80
N VAL A 217 -4.96 -6.41 1.94
CA VAL A 217 -6.43 -6.41 2.06
C VAL A 217 -7.14 -5.53 1.02
N HIS A 218 -6.55 -4.42 0.57
CA HIS A 218 -7.19 -3.53 -0.41
C HIS A 218 -7.08 -4.03 -1.84
N VAL A 219 -5.91 -4.54 -2.22
CA VAL A 219 -5.42 -4.58 -3.59
C VAL A 219 -6.36 -5.33 -4.52
N SER A 220 -6.71 -6.57 -4.17
CA SER A 220 -7.60 -7.40 -5.00
C SER A 220 -9.09 -7.11 -4.77
N ALA A 221 -9.42 -6.16 -3.89
CA ALA A 221 -10.77 -5.61 -3.80
C ALA A 221 -10.99 -4.44 -4.78
N LEU A 222 -9.93 -3.79 -5.28
CA LEU A 222 -10.03 -2.63 -6.19
C LEU A 222 -10.66 -2.96 -7.56
N PRO A 223 -10.37 -4.10 -8.21
CA PRO A 223 -11.09 -4.53 -9.42
C PRO A 223 -12.61 -4.58 -9.24
N VAL A 224 -13.09 -5.04 -8.08
CA VAL A 224 -14.52 -5.14 -7.78
C VAL A 224 -15.17 -3.76 -7.66
N ALA A 225 -14.45 -2.78 -7.12
CA ALA A 225 -14.90 -1.39 -7.06
C ALA A 225 -14.95 -0.75 -8.45
N GLY A 226 -13.92 -0.98 -9.28
CA GLY A 226 -13.89 -0.53 -10.67
C GLY A 226 -15.07 -1.09 -11.47
N ALA A 227 -15.30 -2.40 -11.37
CA ALA A 227 -16.43 -3.07 -12.02
C ALA A 227 -17.77 -2.52 -11.54
N ALA A 228 -17.95 -2.25 -10.24
CA ALA A 228 -19.17 -1.66 -9.72
C ALA A 228 -19.49 -0.27 -10.33
N VAL A 229 -18.46 0.58 -10.52
CA VAL A 229 -18.62 1.88 -11.19
C VAL A 229 -18.90 1.70 -12.68
N ARG A 230 -18.14 0.84 -13.36
CA ARG A 230 -18.34 0.53 -14.78
C ARG A 230 -19.75 0.03 -15.05
N ASP A 231 -20.22 -0.95 -14.28
CA ASP A 231 -21.51 -1.60 -14.49
C ASP A 231 -22.67 -0.66 -14.15
N TYR A 232 -22.52 0.22 -13.15
CA TYR A 232 -23.56 1.19 -12.77
C TYR A 232 -23.71 2.33 -13.78
N PHE A 233 -22.60 2.91 -14.25
CA PHE A 233 -22.65 4.05 -15.16
C PHE A 233 -22.69 3.65 -16.64
N GLY A 234 -22.09 2.52 -17.01
CA GLY A 234 -22.01 2.04 -18.40
C GLY A 234 -21.63 3.15 -19.37
N ASP A 235 -22.42 3.30 -20.42
CA ASP A 235 -22.23 4.29 -21.49
C ASP A 235 -22.42 5.76 -21.04
N THR A 236 -22.85 6.01 -19.80
CA THR A 236 -23.00 7.38 -19.25
C THR A 236 -21.73 7.92 -18.59
N MET A 237 -20.68 7.10 -18.53
CA MET A 237 -19.34 7.51 -18.13
C MET A 237 -18.73 8.40 -19.21
N SER A 238 -18.03 9.46 -18.81
CA SER A 238 -17.40 10.40 -19.73
C SER A 238 -16.02 10.82 -19.26
N GLU A 239 -15.20 11.25 -20.21
CA GLU A 239 -13.93 11.92 -19.90
C GLU A 239 -14.16 13.11 -18.95
N GLY A 240 -13.25 13.28 -17.99
CA GLY A 240 -13.37 14.28 -16.93
C GLY A 240 -14.26 13.88 -15.75
N ASP A 241 -15.02 12.79 -15.81
CA ASP A 241 -15.71 12.26 -14.63
C ASP A 241 -14.71 11.76 -13.57
N LEU A 242 -15.16 11.75 -12.31
CA LEU A 242 -14.47 11.16 -11.16
C LEU A 242 -15.53 10.59 -10.23
N PHE A 243 -15.31 9.37 -9.76
CA PHE A 243 -16.30 8.59 -9.02
C PHE A 243 -15.86 8.34 -7.58
N ILE A 244 -16.85 8.15 -6.71
CA ILE A 244 -16.67 7.80 -5.29
C ILE A 244 -17.61 6.65 -4.92
N LEU A 245 -17.13 5.73 -4.07
CA LEU A 245 -17.94 4.71 -3.39
C LEU A 245 -17.23 4.19 -2.13
N ASN A 246 -18.00 3.67 -1.18
CA ASN A 246 -17.50 2.83 -0.07
C ASN A 246 -18.46 1.65 0.26
N ASP A 247 -19.61 1.58 -0.42
CA ASP A 247 -20.65 0.61 -0.12
C ASP A 247 -20.17 -0.84 -0.32
N PRO A 248 -20.07 -1.66 0.73
CA PRO A 248 -19.54 -3.02 0.66
C PRO A 248 -20.40 -3.96 -0.19
N TYR A 249 -21.68 -3.62 -0.34
CA TYR A 249 -22.60 -4.36 -1.19
C TYR A 249 -22.54 -3.90 -2.66
N PHE A 250 -21.74 -2.88 -2.97
CA PHE A 250 -21.48 -2.31 -4.30
C PHE A 250 -19.99 -1.97 -4.51
N GLY A 251 -19.10 -2.92 -4.21
CA GLY A 251 -17.67 -2.84 -4.54
C GLY A 251 -16.74 -2.27 -3.46
N GLY A 252 -17.28 -1.79 -2.34
CA GLY A 252 -16.51 -1.44 -1.14
C GLY A 252 -16.03 -2.68 -0.35
N SER A 253 -15.16 -2.47 0.63
CA SER A 253 -14.77 -3.52 1.61
C SER A 253 -15.49 -3.31 2.93
N HIS A 254 -15.40 -2.10 3.47
CA HIS A 254 -16.20 -1.60 4.59
C HIS A 254 -16.42 -0.08 4.45
N LEU A 255 -17.24 0.53 5.30
CA LEU A 255 -17.58 1.95 5.16
C LEU A 255 -16.43 2.94 5.36
N PRO A 256 -15.47 2.73 6.28
CA PRO A 256 -14.34 3.64 6.41
C PRO A 256 -13.44 3.71 5.16
N ASP A 257 -13.40 2.67 4.34
CA ASP A 257 -12.60 2.63 3.10
C ASP A 257 -13.34 3.30 1.94
N ILE A 258 -13.00 4.56 1.68
CA ILE A 258 -13.55 5.32 0.56
C ILE A 258 -12.67 5.13 -0.67
N THR A 259 -13.28 4.77 -1.79
CA THR A 259 -12.61 4.54 -3.06
C THR A 259 -12.92 5.67 -4.05
N ILE A 260 -11.87 6.28 -4.58
CA ILE A 260 -11.91 7.25 -5.68
C ILE A 260 -11.45 6.58 -6.97
N ILE A 261 -12.22 6.76 -8.04
CA ILE A 261 -11.96 6.14 -9.34
C ILE A 261 -12.03 7.21 -10.43
N LYS A 262 -10.95 7.33 -11.21
CA LYS A 262 -10.89 8.21 -12.38
C LYS A 262 -10.69 7.41 -13.66
N PRO A 263 -11.66 7.40 -14.60
CA PRO A 263 -11.44 6.83 -15.91
C PRO A 263 -10.45 7.68 -16.72
N VAL A 264 -9.65 7.01 -17.54
CA VAL A 264 -8.68 7.60 -18.47
C VAL A 264 -9.12 7.23 -19.89
N PHE A 265 -9.41 8.27 -20.67
CA PHE A 265 -9.86 8.14 -22.06
C PHE A 265 -8.76 8.58 -23.01
N HIS A 266 -8.70 7.96 -24.18
CA HIS A 266 -7.85 8.38 -25.29
C HIS A 266 -8.64 8.26 -26.59
N GLU A 267 -8.72 9.35 -27.36
CA GLU A 267 -9.49 9.40 -28.61
C GLU A 267 -10.95 8.91 -28.45
N GLY A 268 -11.57 9.21 -27.31
CA GLY A 268 -12.94 8.80 -26.98
C GLY A 268 -13.10 7.33 -26.55
N ARG A 269 -12.02 6.56 -26.45
CA ARG A 269 -12.01 5.18 -25.92
C ARG A 269 -11.59 5.20 -24.45
N LEU A 270 -12.34 4.53 -23.59
CA LEU A 270 -11.92 4.24 -22.22
C LEU A 270 -10.83 3.16 -22.26
N LEU A 271 -9.67 3.43 -21.67
CA LEU A 271 -8.54 2.49 -21.68
C LEU A 271 -8.11 2.04 -20.28
N PHE A 272 -8.15 2.94 -19.31
CA PHE A 272 -7.67 2.66 -17.95
C PHE A 272 -8.54 3.35 -16.89
N TYR A 273 -8.34 2.95 -15.64
CA TYR A 273 -8.80 3.64 -14.45
C TYR A 273 -7.64 3.88 -13.48
N GLY A 274 -7.51 5.11 -12.98
CA GLY A 274 -6.74 5.37 -11.75
C GLY A 274 -7.65 5.15 -10.54
N VAL A 275 -7.21 4.33 -9.59
CA VAL A 275 -7.99 3.96 -8.40
C VAL A 275 -7.19 4.23 -7.14
N ASN A 276 -7.85 4.82 -6.15
CA ASN A 276 -7.30 5.02 -4.81
C ASN A 276 -8.35 4.62 -3.77
N ARG A 277 -7.99 3.75 -2.83
CA ARG A 277 -8.80 3.41 -1.65
C ARG A 277 -8.05 3.82 -0.39
N ALA A 278 -8.72 4.53 0.51
CA ALA A 278 -8.11 5.01 1.74
C ALA A 278 -9.08 4.88 2.92
N HIS A 279 -8.53 4.53 4.09
CA HIS A 279 -9.28 4.46 5.34
C HIS A 279 -9.47 5.86 5.94
N HIS A 280 -10.72 6.33 5.97
CA HIS A 280 -11.08 7.61 6.58
C HIS A 280 -11.28 7.46 8.08
N SER A 281 -10.72 8.40 8.85
CA SER A 281 -10.73 8.32 10.33
C SER A 281 -12.13 8.37 10.94
N ASP A 282 -13.10 8.98 10.27
CA ASP A 282 -14.50 8.98 10.70
C ASP A 282 -15.40 9.07 9.48
N VAL A 283 -16.43 8.22 9.46
CA VAL A 283 -17.47 8.18 8.43
C VAL A 283 -18.87 8.35 9.04
N GLY A 284 -18.96 8.98 10.21
CA GLY A 284 -20.21 9.08 10.96
C GLY A 284 -20.59 7.79 11.67
N GLY A 285 -21.88 7.43 11.65
CA GLY A 285 -22.38 6.19 12.26
C GLY A 285 -22.59 6.26 13.77
N GLY A 286 -22.84 5.11 14.38
CA GLY A 286 -23.25 4.98 15.78
C GLY A 286 -22.17 5.30 16.81
N THR A 287 -20.90 5.36 16.41
CA THR A 287 -19.80 5.75 17.29
C THR A 287 -18.64 6.40 16.54
N HIS A 288 -17.70 6.98 17.28
CA HIS A 288 -16.51 7.64 16.71
C HIS A 288 -15.48 6.63 16.18
N GLY A 289 -14.77 7.01 15.14
CA GLY A 289 -13.66 6.20 14.60
C GLY A 289 -14.10 5.05 13.68
N GLY A 290 -15.39 4.97 13.33
CA GLY A 290 -15.97 4.03 12.35
C GLY A 290 -16.31 2.63 12.87
N TYR A 291 -15.59 2.10 13.86
CA TYR A 291 -15.78 0.73 14.35
C TYR A 291 -16.77 0.71 15.52
N ASN A 292 -17.96 0.18 15.28
CA ASN A 292 -19.04 0.09 16.26
C ASN A 292 -19.31 -1.37 16.68
N PRO A 293 -18.73 -1.83 17.80
CA PRO A 293 -19.00 -3.16 18.37
C PRO A 293 -20.46 -3.49 18.63
N ARG A 294 -21.32 -2.48 18.75
CA ARG A 294 -22.76 -2.66 18.98
C ARG A 294 -23.58 -2.69 17.69
N ALA A 295 -22.94 -2.57 16.53
CA ALA A 295 -23.66 -2.55 15.26
C ALA A 295 -24.32 -3.90 14.97
N THR A 296 -25.62 -3.86 14.68
CA THR A 296 -26.43 -5.02 14.21
C THR A 296 -26.84 -4.89 12.75
N GLU A 297 -26.61 -3.73 12.15
CA GLU A 297 -26.89 -3.42 10.75
C GLU A 297 -25.89 -2.36 10.23
N ILE A 298 -25.59 -2.40 8.93
CA ILE A 298 -24.60 -1.52 8.29
C ILE A 298 -24.90 -0.02 8.45
N PHE A 299 -26.16 0.36 8.61
CA PHE A 299 -26.55 1.76 8.79
C PHE A 299 -26.02 2.38 10.09
N GLN A 300 -25.67 1.54 11.06
CA GLN A 300 -25.08 1.95 12.34
C GLN A 300 -23.55 2.11 12.24
N GLU A 301 -22.94 1.80 11.10
CA GLU A 301 -21.48 1.83 10.90
C GLU A 301 -20.98 3.12 10.25
N GLY A 302 -21.84 3.89 9.58
CA GLY A 302 -21.43 5.12 8.90
C GLY A 302 -22.25 5.47 7.67
N ILE A 303 -21.80 6.51 6.98
CA ILE A 303 -22.34 6.88 5.67
C ILE A 303 -22.00 5.81 4.64
N ARG A 304 -23.04 5.31 3.97
CA ARG A 304 -22.94 4.34 2.88
C ARG A 304 -23.09 5.06 1.55
N ILE A 305 -22.02 5.02 0.75
CA ILE A 305 -21.83 5.74 -0.50
C ILE A 305 -21.86 4.70 -1.64
N PRO A 306 -22.98 4.56 -2.36
CA PRO A 306 -23.01 3.77 -3.58
C PRO A 306 -22.16 4.44 -4.68
N PRO A 307 -21.97 3.83 -5.87
CA PRO A 307 -21.31 4.51 -6.98
C PRO A 307 -21.94 5.88 -7.31
N LEU A 308 -21.20 6.96 -7.07
CA LEU A 308 -21.62 8.34 -7.33
C LEU A 308 -20.57 9.11 -8.13
N LYS A 309 -21.00 10.11 -8.89
CA LYS A 309 -20.11 11.10 -9.52
C LYS A 309 -19.71 12.15 -8.50
N LEU A 310 -18.42 12.26 -8.22
CA LEU A 310 -17.81 13.36 -7.47
C LEU A 310 -17.43 14.52 -8.40
N TYR A 311 -17.06 14.23 -9.64
CA TYR A 311 -16.90 15.20 -10.72
C TYR A 311 -17.78 14.78 -11.89
N ASN A 312 -18.43 15.75 -12.53
CA ASN A 312 -19.19 15.57 -13.75
C ASN A 312 -18.47 16.33 -14.88
N LYS A 313 -17.80 15.60 -15.78
CA LYS A 313 -17.06 16.17 -16.92
C LYS A 313 -16.11 17.31 -16.52
N GLY A 314 -15.30 17.06 -15.48
CA GLY A 314 -14.31 18.01 -14.96
C GLY A 314 -14.84 19.04 -13.95
N VAL A 315 -16.16 19.08 -13.71
CA VAL A 315 -16.77 20.00 -12.74
C VAL A 315 -17.04 19.29 -11.41
N PRO A 316 -16.46 19.75 -10.28
CA PRO A 316 -16.75 19.20 -8.95
C PRO A 316 -18.24 19.25 -8.60
N ARG A 317 -18.72 18.25 -7.85
CA ARG A 317 -20.08 18.17 -7.32
C ARG A 317 -20.12 18.65 -5.86
N ASP A 318 -20.19 19.97 -5.69
CA ASP A 318 -20.21 20.62 -4.37
C ASP A 318 -21.38 20.15 -3.50
N ASP A 319 -22.52 19.82 -4.11
CA ASP A 319 -23.69 19.26 -3.44
C ASP A 319 -23.39 17.90 -2.79
N VAL A 320 -22.65 17.03 -3.50
CA VAL A 320 -22.20 15.73 -2.97
C VAL A 320 -21.16 15.92 -1.88
N LEU A 321 -20.16 16.78 -2.11
CA LEU A 321 -19.11 17.07 -1.12
C LEU A 321 -19.69 17.61 0.20
N GLN A 322 -20.65 18.54 0.12
CA GLN A 322 -21.35 19.08 1.29
C GLN A 322 -22.21 18.01 2.00
N MET A 323 -22.88 17.13 1.25
CA MET A 323 -23.65 16.03 1.84
C MET A 323 -22.72 15.08 2.62
N LEU A 324 -21.57 14.72 2.06
CA LEU A 324 -20.61 13.83 2.73
C LEU A 324 -20.03 14.50 3.99
N SER A 325 -19.56 15.74 3.88
CA SER A 325 -18.94 16.45 5.01
C SER A 325 -19.92 16.70 6.17
N ALA A 326 -21.20 16.91 5.88
CA ALA A 326 -22.23 17.08 6.91
C ALA A 326 -22.52 15.81 7.73
N ASN A 327 -22.10 14.63 7.25
CA ASN A 327 -22.40 13.34 7.87
C ASN A 327 -21.20 12.72 8.61
N VAL A 328 -20.11 13.49 8.81
CA VAL A 328 -18.91 13.04 9.53
C VAL A 328 -18.55 13.98 10.67
N ARG A 329 -17.83 13.48 11.68
CA ARG A 329 -17.48 14.25 12.89
C ARG A 329 -16.31 15.23 12.67
N GLN A 330 -15.43 14.94 11.70
CA GLN A 330 -14.25 15.74 11.39
C GLN A 330 -14.21 16.13 9.90
N PRO A 331 -15.07 17.08 9.46
CA PRO A 331 -15.25 17.41 8.04
C PRO A 331 -13.99 17.97 7.39
N GLU A 332 -13.16 18.74 8.12
CA GLU A 332 -11.90 19.30 7.60
C GLU A 332 -10.92 18.19 7.23
N ASN A 333 -10.69 17.22 8.13
CA ASN A 333 -9.82 16.08 7.87
C ASN A 333 -10.38 15.20 6.74
N PHE A 334 -11.69 14.95 6.76
CA PHE A 334 -12.36 14.15 5.74
C PHE A 334 -12.18 14.75 4.33
N LEU A 335 -12.45 16.05 4.16
CA LEU A 335 -12.28 16.73 2.88
C LEU A 335 -10.80 16.83 2.49
N GLY A 336 -9.90 17.04 3.45
CA GLY A 336 -8.46 17.04 3.22
C GLY A 336 -7.93 15.71 2.68
N ASP A 337 -8.35 14.61 3.31
CA ASP A 337 -8.01 13.25 2.87
C ASP A 337 -8.66 12.91 1.53
N LEU A 338 -9.92 13.32 1.30
CA LEU A 338 -10.59 13.15 0.02
C LEU A 338 -9.85 13.88 -1.12
N ASN A 339 -9.37 15.09 -0.86
CA ASN A 339 -8.55 15.84 -1.81
C ASN A 339 -7.22 15.14 -2.11
N ALA A 340 -6.59 14.51 -1.10
CA ALA A 340 -5.39 13.71 -1.30
C ALA A 340 -5.65 12.55 -2.27
N GLN A 341 -6.79 11.85 -2.10
CA GLN A 341 -7.21 10.77 -3.00
C GLN A 341 -7.47 11.28 -4.43
N ILE A 342 -8.14 12.43 -4.58
CA ILE A 342 -8.38 13.07 -5.87
C ILE A 342 -7.04 13.41 -6.55
N GLY A 343 -6.11 14.06 -5.85
CA GLY A 343 -4.77 14.37 -6.38
C GLY A 343 -4.02 13.11 -6.83
N SER A 344 -4.12 12.04 -6.03
CA SER A 344 -3.51 10.74 -6.34
C SER A 344 -3.99 10.17 -7.68
N VAL A 345 -5.31 10.09 -7.92
CA VAL A 345 -5.84 9.54 -9.19
C VAL A 345 -5.68 10.50 -10.38
N MET A 346 -5.61 11.82 -10.14
CA MET A 346 -5.38 12.81 -11.19
C MET A 346 -3.95 12.72 -11.75
N ILE A 347 -2.95 12.54 -10.88
CA ILE A 347 -1.56 12.29 -11.31
C ILE A 347 -1.45 11.00 -12.12
N ALA A 348 -2.16 9.95 -11.73
CA ALA A 348 -2.22 8.70 -12.50
C ALA A 348 -2.69 8.94 -13.94
N ALA A 349 -3.81 9.64 -14.11
CA ALA A 349 -4.36 9.97 -15.42
C ALA A 349 -3.34 10.77 -16.26
N GLN A 350 -2.75 11.82 -15.70
CA GLN A 350 -1.76 12.64 -16.40
C GLN A 350 -0.53 11.82 -16.87
N ARG A 351 -0.06 10.87 -16.06
CA ARG A 351 1.10 10.04 -16.42
C ARG A 351 0.76 8.98 -17.46
N ILE A 352 -0.44 8.40 -17.38
CA ILE A 352 -0.94 7.45 -18.37
C ILE A 352 -1.12 8.15 -19.73
N ASP A 353 -1.62 9.38 -19.76
CA ASP A 353 -1.73 10.18 -20.99
C ASP A 353 -0.35 10.34 -21.67
N GLY A 354 0.71 10.60 -20.92
CA GLY A 354 2.07 10.66 -21.46
C GLY A 354 2.58 9.32 -22.03
N LEU A 355 2.16 8.18 -21.46
CA LEU A 355 2.45 6.86 -22.05
C LEU A 355 1.67 6.64 -23.34
N LEU A 356 0.40 7.06 -23.38
CA LEU A 356 -0.44 6.98 -24.57
C LEU A 356 0.11 7.83 -25.71
N GLU A 357 0.61 9.03 -25.43
CA GLU A 357 1.31 9.88 -26.40
C GLU A 357 2.57 9.21 -26.97
N SER A 358 3.30 8.45 -26.14
CA SER A 358 4.58 7.84 -26.51
C SER A 358 4.42 6.52 -27.29
N TYR A 359 3.46 5.68 -26.90
CA TYR A 359 3.32 4.31 -27.43
C TYR A 359 2.08 4.13 -28.30
N GLY A 360 1.08 5.00 -28.20
CA GLY A 360 -0.26 4.80 -28.76
C GLY A 360 -1.07 3.76 -27.96
N ALA A 361 -2.40 3.84 -28.10
CA ALA A 361 -3.33 2.99 -27.34
C ALA A 361 -3.11 1.49 -27.59
N ASP A 362 -3.02 1.06 -28.85
CA ASP A 362 -3.04 -0.37 -29.18
C ASP A 362 -1.75 -1.09 -28.75
N ARG A 363 -0.58 -0.45 -28.89
CA ARG A 363 0.70 -1.01 -28.41
C ARG A 363 0.75 -1.08 -26.89
N LEU A 364 0.26 -0.05 -26.20
CA LEU A 364 0.20 -0.05 -24.74
C LEU A 364 -0.74 -1.14 -24.21
N LEU A 365 -1.92 -1.30 -24.81
CA LEU A 365 -2.85 -2.38 -24.44
C LEU A 365 -2.30 -3.77 -24.73
N ALA A 366 -1.58 -3.96 -25.85
CA ALA A 366 -0.92 -5.23 -26.15
C ALA A 366 0.16 -5.56 -25.11
N ALA A 367 0.94 -4.57 -24.67
CA ALA A 367 1.90 -4.72 -23.58
C ALA A 367 1.22 -5.11 -22.27
N VAL A 368 0.14 -4.41 -21.88
CA VAL A 368 -0.63 -4.75 -20.67
C VAL A 368 -1.18 -6.17 -20.72
N SER A 369 -1.76 -6.58 -21.85
CA SER A 369 -2.27 -7.94 -22.03
C SER A 369 -1.18 -9.00 -21.86
N GLU A 370 0.00 -8.76 -22.42
CA GLU A 370 1.14 -9.66 -22.29
C GLU A 370 1.73 -9.68 -20.87
N ILE A 371 1.77 -8.54 -20.15
CA ILE A 371 2.17 -8.48 -18.73
C ILE A 371 1.28 -9.40 -17.90
N LEU A 372 -0.05 -9.25 -18.03
CA LEU A 372 -1.01 -10.09 -17.30
C LEU A 372 -0.88 -11.57 -17.67
N ALA A 373 -0.69 -11.88 -18.96
CA ALA A 373 -0.47 -13.25 -19.41
C ALA A 373 0.87 -13.83 -18.92
N ALA A 374 1.90 -13.01 -18.76
CA ALA A 374 3.19 -13.43 -18.20
C ALA A 374 3.09 -13.78 -16.73
N THR A 375 2.44 -12.93 -15.94
CA THR A 375 2.16 -13.22 -14.54
C THR A 375 1.31 -14.49 -14.39
N GLU A 376 0.27 -14.66 -15.22
CA GLU A 376 -0.56 -15.88 -15.19
C GLU A 376 0.29 -17.15 -15.42
N ARG A 377 1.20 -17.14 -16.40
CA ARG A 377 2.09 -18.29 -16.66
C ARG A 377 3.01 -18.57 -15.48
N GLN A 378 3.57 -17.54 -14.83
CA GLN A 378 4.41 -17.72 -13.64
C GLN A 378 3.61 -18.34 -12.47
N VAL A 379 2.38 -17.88 -12.26
CA VAL A 379 1.52 -18.42 -11.20
C VAL A 379 1.13 -19.87 -11.46
N ARG A 380 0.68 -20.17 -12.69
CA ARG A 380 0.40 -21.54 -13.14
C ARG A 380 1.62 -22.46 -12.95
N GLN A 381 2.81 -21.97 -13.27
CA GLN A 381 4.04 -22.73 -13.12
C GLN A 381 4.28 -23.14 -11.66
N PHE A 382 4.26 -22.21 -10.70
CA PHE A 382 4.53 -22.59 -9.31
C PHE A 382 3.39 -23.43 -8.71
N ILE A 383 2.12 -23.21 -9.11
CA ILE A 383 1.00 -24.07 -8.68
C ILE A 383 1.23 -25.51 -9.18
N SER A 384 1.74 -25.69 -10.41
CA SER A 384 2.01 -27.02 -10.97
C SER A 384 3.11 -27.81 -10.27
N GLU A 385 3.92 -27.14 -9.45
CA GLU A 385 4.93 -27.77 -8.60
C GLU A 385 4.35 -28.29 -7.27
N TRP A 386 3.13 -27.87 -6.93
CA TRP A 386 2.47 -28.29 -5.70
C TRP A 386 1.74 -29.63 -5.90
N PRO A 387 1.62 -30.47 -4.86
CA PRO A 387 0.92 -31.74 -5.00
C PRO A 387 -0.58 -31.53 -5.21
N ASP A 388 -1.11 -32.11 -6.29
CA ASP A 388 -2.55 -32.23 -6.52
C ASP A 388 -3.25 -32.85 -5.30
N GLY A 389 -4.39 -32.28 -4.91
CA GLY A 389 -5.11 -32.75 -3.75
C GLY A 389 -6.19 -31.81 -3.26
N VAL A 390 -6.89 -32.24 -2.22
CA VAL A 390 -7.89 -31.45 -1.49
C VAL A 390 -7.42 -31.33 -0.06
N TYR A 391 -7.24 -30.10 0.39
CA TYR A 391 -6.68 -29.76 1.69
C TYR A 391 -7.66 -28.89 2.47
N HIS A 392 -7.72 -29.10 3.78
CA HIS A 392 -8.69 -28.43 4.66
C HIS A 392 -7.98 -27.65 5.76
N GLY A 393 -8.46 -26.44 6.04
CA GLY A 393 -7.97 -25.62 7.14
C GLY A 393 -9.10 -24.85 7.81
N GLU A 394 -8.91 -24.53 9.09
CA GLU A 394 -9.87 -23.82 9.91
C GLU A 394 -9.17 -22.79 10.80
N SER A 395 -9.73 -21.58 10.87
CA SER A 395 -9.42 -20.60 11.92
C SER A 395 -10.71 -20.10 12.57
N LEU A 396 -10.59 -19.61 13.80
CA LEU A 396 -11.74 -19.25 14.65
C LEU A 396 -11.69 -17.77 14.98
N VAL A 397 -12.75 -17.02 14.74
CA VAL A 397 -12.92 -15.63 15.24
C VAL A 397 -13.37 -15.71 16.71
N ASP A 398 -12.88 -14.85 17.61
CA ASP A 398 -13.15 -14.95 19.06
C ASP A 398 -14.66 -14.84 19.34
N ASP A 399 -15.29 -13.77 18.82
CA ASP A 399 -16.73 -13.53 18.92
C ASP A 399 -17.24 -12.43 18.00
N ASP A 400 -18.58 -12.26 17.92
CA ASP A 400 -19.23 -11.19 17.18
C ASP A 400 -19.62 -9.96 18.04
N GLY A 401 -19.26 -9.93 19.32
CA GLY A 401 -19.75 -8.91 20.28
C GLY A 401 -21.17 -9.16 20.81
N PHE A 402 -21.81 -10.26 20.39
CA PHE A 402 -23.12 -10.71 20.83
C PHE A 402 -23.02 -12.17 21.34
N GLU A 403 -23.92 -13.04 20.87
CA GLU A 403 -24.06 -14.42 21.36
C GLU A 403 -23.06 -15.39 20.72
N ASN A 404 -22.56 -15.10 19.51
CA ASN A 404 -21.71 -16.04 18.78
C ASN A 404 -20.27 -15.97 19.29
N LYS A 405 -19.71 -17.13 19.66
CA LYS A 405 -18.32 -17.29 20.14
C LYS A 405 -17.60 -18.34 19.30
N LEU A 406 -16.28 -18.21 19.16
CA LEU A 406 -15.41 -19.15 18.44
C LEU A 406 -15.94 -19.47 17.04
N ILE A 407 -16.19 -18.44 16.24
CA ILE A 407 -16.90 -18.51 14.96
C ILE A 407 -15.96 -19.05 13.88
N PRO A 408 -16.22 -20.24 13.31
CA PRO A 408 -15.28 -20.84 12.38
C PRO A 408 -15.31 -20.23 10.97
N ILE A 409 -14.11 -20.03 10.41
CA ILE A 409 -13.82 -19.81 9.01
C ILE A 409 -13.11 -21.05 8.47
N ARG A 410 -13.63 -21.63 7.39
CA ARG A 410 -13.14 -22.89 6.83
C ARG A 410 -12.75 -22.71 5.39
N ALA A 411 -11.57 -23.20 5.04
CA ALA A 411 -11.08 -23.23 3.67
C ALA A 411 -10.87 -24.68 3.23
N LYS A 412 -11.44 -25.02 2.07
CA LYS A 412 -11.11 -26.22 1.31
C LYS A 412 -10.35 -25.78 0.06
N VAL A 413 -9.06 -26.07 0.01
CA VAL A 413 -8.18 -25.74 -1.11
C VAL A 413 -8.00 -26.97 -1.98
N THR A 414 -8.41 -26.88 -3.25
CA THR A 414 -8.22 -27.93 -4.25
C THR A 414 -7.13 -27.50 -5.23
N ILE A 415 -6.06 -28.27 -5.33
CA ILE A 415 -4.99 -28.07 -6.33
C ILE A 415 -5.16 -29.15 -7.40
N ALA A 416 -5.18 -28.73 -8.66
CA ALA A 416 -5.32 -29.63 -9.81
C ALA A 416 -4.52 -29.10 -11.01
N GLY A 417 -3.40 -29.77 -11.30
CA GLY A 417 -2.47 -29.37 -12.35
C GLY A 417 -1.89 -28.00 -12.04
N ASP A 418 -2.17 -27.01 -12.89
CA ASP A 418 -1.64 -25.65 -12.79
C ASP A 418 -2.65 -24.63 -12.25
N SER A 419 -3.73 -25.10 -11.62
CA SER A 419 -4.84 -24.28 -11.13
C SER A 419 -5.24 -24.66 -9.71
N MET A 420 -5.90 -23.74 -9.02
CA MET A 420 -6.44 -24.00 -7.68
C MET A 420 -7.82 -23.38 -7.46
N ALA A 421 -8.60 -24.03 -6.60
CA ALA A 421 -9.88 -23.52 -6.11
C ALA A 421 -9.84 -23.39 -4.58
N ILE A 422 -10.26 -22.23 -4.07
CA ILE A 422 -10.36 -21.91 -2.65
C ILE A 422 -11.85 -21.80 -2.31
N ASP A 423 -12.40 -22.83 -1.68
CA ASP A 423 -13.80 -22.91 -1.29
C ASP A 423 -13.99 -22.60 0.20
N LEU A 424 -14.68 -21.49 0.46
CA LEU A 424 -15.01 -21.00 1.79
C LEU A 424 -16.48 -21.33 2.19
N GLY A 425 -17.16 -22.18 1.42
CA GLY A 425 -18.59 -22.51 1.58
C GLY A 425 -18.96 -23.24 2.86
N GLU A 426 -17.99 -23.78 3.60
CA GLU A 426 -18.20 -24.43 4.91
C GLU A 426 -17.95 -23.47 6.10
N SER A 427 -17.68 -22.19 5.82
CA SER A 427 -17.58 -21.14 6.84
C SER A 427 -18.94 -20.88 7.49
N SER A 428 -18.91 -20.23 8.66
CA SER A 428 -20.12 -19.93 9.42
C SER A 428 -21.15 -19.09 8.64
N PRO A 429 -22.45 -19.24 8.93
CA PRO A 429 -23.46 -18.26 8.51
C PRO A 429 -23.08 -16.85 8.94
N GLN A 430 -23.54 -15.84 8.21
CA GLN A 430 -23.37 -14.45 8.64
C GLN A 430 -23.91 -14.24 10.07
N VAL A 431 -23.22 -13.41 10.85
CA VAL A 431 -23.49 -13.18 12.28
C VAL A 431 -24.11 -11.81 12.52
N THR A 432 -24.53 -11.55 13.76
CA THR A 432 -25.19 -10.30 14.13
C THR A 432 -24.22 -9.12 14.11
N GLY A 433 -23.01 -9.32 14.62
CA GLY A 433 -22.02 -8.26 14.78
C GLY A 433 -21.25 -7.90 13.52
N PHE A 434 -20.53 -6.79 13.61
CA PHE A 434 -19.78 -6.10 12.56
C PHE A 434 -18.57 -6.82 11.93
N ILE A 435 -18.41 -8.13 12.15
CA ILE A 435 -17.29 -8.95 11.66
C ILE A 435 -17.60 -9.73 10.37
N ASN A 436 -18.79 -9.52 9.80
CA ASN A 436 -19.16 -10.10 8.51
C ASN A 436 -18.36 -9.46 7.38
N SER A 437 -18.02 -10.21 6.34
CA SER A 437 -17.25 -9.74 5.21
C SER A 437 -18.08 -9.61 3.93
N ALA A 438 -17.77 -8.57 3.15
CA ALA A 438 -18.22 -8.44 1.77
C ALA A 438 -17.30 -9.25 0.83
N TYR A 439 -17.84 -9.71 -0.30
CA TYR A 439 -17.07 -10.50 -1.27
C TYR A 439 -15.77 -9.83 -1.73
N ALA A 440 -15.76 -8.51 -1.92
CA ALA A 440 -14.57 -7.78 -2.36
C ALA A 440 -13.39 -7.97 -1.39
N ASN A 441 -13.66 -7.90 -0.08
CA ASN A 441 -12.67 -8.14 0.97
C ASN A 441 -12.22 -9.61 0.94
N THR A 442 -13.15 -10.56 0.98
CA THR A 442 -12.85 -12.01 0.96
C THR A 442 -12.00 -12.42 -0.23
N ARG A 443 -12.33 -11.92 -1.43
CA ARG A 443 -11.52 -12.13 -2.64
C ARG A 443 -10.08 -11.66 -2.44
N SER A 444 -9.92 -10.49 -1.84
CA SER A 444 -8.61 -9.88 -1.62
C SER A 444 -7.73 -10.68 -0.67
N LEU A 445 -8.28 -11.16 0.44
CA LEU A 445 -7.51 -11.96 1.40
C LEU A 445 -7.18 -13.36 0.89
N ALA A 446 -8.10 -14.00 0.16
CA ALA A 446 -7.82 -15.28 -0.46
C ALA A 446 -6.69 -15.15 -1.50
N HIS A 447 -6.66 -14.07 -2.30
CA HIS A 447 -5.54 -13.78 -3.18
C HIS A 447 -4.23 -13.52 -2.43
N ALA A 448 -4.28 -12.68 -1.38
CA ALA A 448 -3.10 -12.34 -0.58
C ALA A 448 -2.46 -13.59 0.03
N ALA A 449 -3.28 -14.54 0.51
CA ALA A 449 -2.79 -15.82 1.02
C ALA A 449 -1.96 -16.59 -0.03
N ILE A 450 -2.38 -16.60 -1.29
CA ILE A 450 -1.60 -17.24 -2.37
C ILE A 450 -0.32 -16.46 -2.66
N MET A 451 -0.40 -15.13 -2.72
CA MET A 451 0.77 -14.30 -3.03
C MET A 451 1.83 -14.29 -1.91
N TYR A 452 1.46 -14.58 -0.67
CA TYR A 452 2.42 -14.74 0.42
C TYR A 452 3.26 -16.00 0.33
N VAL A 453 2.79 -17.03 -0.37
CA VAL A 453 3.52 -18.28 -0.59
C VAL A 453 4.10 -18.39 -2.00
N ALA A 454 3.82 -17.41 -2.87
CA ALA A 454 4.37 -17.30 -4.20
C ALA A 454 5.84 -16.83 -4.17
N PRO A 455 6.64 -17.12 -5.21
CA PRO A 455 7.96 -16.52 -5.38
C PRO A 455 7.90 -14.98 -5.36
N ALA A 456 8.89 -14.35 -4.73
CA ALA A 456 8.86 -12.90 -4.44
C ALA A 456 8.81 -12.01 -5.70
N ASP A 457 9.35 -12.49 -6.81
CA ASP A 457 9.44 -11.84 -8.12
C ASP A 457 8.15 -11.95 -8.95
N VAL A 458 7.17 -12.75 -8.51
CA VAL A 458 5.85 -12.78 -9.18
C VAL A 458 5.17 -11.42 -9.01
N ALA A 459 4.78 -10.81 -10.12
CA ALA A 459 4.03 -9.57 -10.14
C ALA A 459 2.64 -9.77 -9.51
N LYS A 460 2.15 -8.75 -8.80
CA LYS A 460 0.88 -8.79 -8.09
C LYS A 460 -0.15 -8.00 -8.90
N ASN A 461 -0.66 -8.62 -9.95
CA ASN A 461 -1.64 -8.03 -10.88
C ASN A 461 -2.78 -9.03 -11.16
N GLU A 462 -3.71 -8.74 -12.04
CA GLU A 462 -4.85 -9.64 -12.30
C GLU A 462 -4.42 -11.00 -12.88
N GLY A 463 -3.26 -11.06 -13.53
CA GLY A 463 -2.68 -12.31 -14.03
C GLY A 463 -2.43 -13.33 -12.92
N SER A 464 -2.06 -12.89 -11.72
CA SER A 464 -1.85 -13.80 -10.58
C SER A 464 -3.14 -14.39 -10.01
N MET A 465 -4.29 -13.81 -10.36
CA MET A 465 -5.61 -14.29 -9.96
C MET A 465 -6.26 -15.25 -10.94
N ARG A 466 -5.91 -15.19 -12.23
CA ARG A 466 -6.55 -16.00 -13.28
C ARG A 466 -6.52 -17.52 -13.04
N PRO A 467 -5.49 -18.14 -12.44
CA PRO A 467 -5.50 -19.57 -12.14
C PRO A 467 -6.13 -19.94 -10.79
N VAL A 468 -6.68 -18.97 -10.05
CA VAL A 468 -7.24 -19.14 -8.70
C VAL A 468 -8.74 -18.85 -8.71
N ASP A 469 -9.56 -19.87 -8.48
CA ASP A 469 -11.01 -19.72 -8.29
C ASP A 469 -11.34 -19.51 -6.80
N ILE A 470 -12.15 -18.51 -6.47
CA ILE A 470 -12.52 -18.18 -5.08
C ILE A 470 -14.03 -18.34 -4.94
N ILE A 471 -14.43 -19.31 -4.12
CA ILE A 471 -15.83 -19.68 -3.91
C ILE A 471 -16.24 -19.22 -2.51
N ALA A 472 -17.08 -18.19 -2.45
CA ALA A 472 -17.65 -17.65 -1.21
C ALA A 472 -19.16 -17.44 -1.38
N PRO A 473 -20.00 -18.45 -1.06
CA PRO A 473 -21.45 -18.34 -1.18
C PRO A 473 -22.06 -17.19 -0.36
N LYS A 474 -23.09 -16.53 -0.91
CA LYS A 474 -23.82 -15.47 -0.21
C LYS A 474 -24.51 -15.99 1.06
N GLY A 475 -24.55 -15.16 2.09
CA GLY A 475 -25.20 -15.47 3.37
C GLY A 475 -24.27 -16.07 4.43
N LEU A 476 -22.99 -16.23 4.10
CA LEU A 476 -21.96 -16.64 5.04
C LEU A 476 -21.23 -15.43 5.62
N ILE A 477 -20.52 -15.62 6.73
CA ILE A 477 -19.68 -14.57 7.33
C ILE A 477 -18.61 -14.06 6.35
N VAL A 478 -18.17 -14.87 5.38
CA VAL A 478 -17.20 -14.49 4.35
C VAL A 478 -17.85 -13.85 3.10
N ASN A 479 -19.18 -13.78 3.01
CA ASN A 479 -19.88 -13.08 1.93
C ASN A 479 -21.33 -12.78 2.36
N ALA A 480 -21.48 -11.82 3.25
CA ALA A 480 -22.76 -11.55 3.88
C ALA A 480 -23.77 -10.88 2.92
N ASN A 481 -25.06 -11.04 3.25
CA ASN A 481 -26.15 -10.31 2.64
C ASN A 481 -26.44 -9.02 3.42
N PRO A 482 -26.89 -7.95 2.73
CA PRO A 482 -27.40 -6.78 3.42
C PRO A 482 -28.63 -7.15 4.28
N PRO A 483 -28.86 -6.48 5.42
CA PRO A 483 -28.16 -5.28 5.90
C PRO A 483 -27.03 -5.58 6.91
N ALA A 484 -26.37 -6.73 6.85
CA ALA A 484 -25.36 -7.10 7.84
C ALA A 484 -24.26 -6.02 8.02
N PRO A 485 -23.80 -5.76 9.24
CA PRO A 485 -22.67 -4.87 9.51
C PRO A 485 -21.35 -5.56 9.15
N VAL A 486 -20.40 -4.83 8.54
CA VAL A 486 -19.16 -5.39 7.97
C VAL A 486 -17.89 -4.61 8.33
N CYS A 487 -17.97 -3.64 9.25
CA CYS A 487 -16.89 -2.68 9.49
C CYS A 487 -15.59 -3.32 9.98
N MET A 488 -15.62 -4.41 10.75
CA MET A 488 -14.39 -5.10 11.18
C MET A 488 -13.82 -6.04 10.12
N SER A 489 -14.51 -6.26 8.99
CA SER A 489 -14.19 -7.34 8.04
C SER A 489 -12.79 -7.32 7.44
N THR A 490 -12.18 -6.14 7.33
CA THR A 490 -10.82 -5.96 6.84
C THR A 490 -9.77 -6.51 7.81
N ASN A 491 -10.15 -6.76 9.07
CA ASN A 491 -9.37 -7.46 10.10
C ASN A 491 -9.98 -8.83 10.46
N HIS A 492 -11.24 -8.85 10.89
CA HIS A 492 -11.98 -10.07 11.23
C HIS A 492 -13.29 -10.12 10.45
N CYS A 493 -13.51 -11.09 9.56
CA CYS A 493 -12.78 -12.36 9.41
C CYS A 493 -11.62 -12.39 8.37
N ALA A 494 -11.03 -11.26 7.98
CA ALA A 494 -9.94 -11.22 6.99
C ALA A 494 -8.72 -12.07 7.38
N GLU A 495 -8.25 -11.93 8.63
CA GLU A 495 -7.09 -12.65 9.14
C GLU A 495 -7.38 -14.16 9.18
N GLU A 496 -8.57 -14.55 9.65
CA GLU A 496 -8.99 -15.94 9.73
C GLU A 496 -9.17 -16.61 8.35
N ILE A 497 -9.54 -15.85 7.31
CA ILE A 497 -9.55 -16.35 5.92
C ILE A 497 -8.13 -16.76 5.51
N VAL A 498 -7.13 -15.89 5.73
CA VAL A 498 -5.73 -16.20 5.38
C VAL A 498 -5.21 -17.38 6.18
N GLU A 499 -5.48 -17.41 7.50
CA GLU A 499 -5.05 -18.50 8.37
C GLU A 499 -5.67 -19.85 8.00
N ALA A 500 -6.97 -19.87 7.65
CA ALA A 500 -7.64 -21.08 7.20
C ALA A 500 -7.01 -21.62 5.90
N ILE A 501 -6.68 -20.73 4.94
CA ILE A 501 -5.99 -21.10 3.70
C ILE A 501 -4.57 -21.61 3.99
N PHE A 502 -3.82 -20.94 4.87
CA PHE A 502 -2.47 -21.38 5.27
C PHE A 502 -2.49 -22.74 5.94
N LYS A 503 -3.48 -23.02 6.82
CA LYS A 503 -3.64 -24.34 7.45
C LYS A 503 -4.04 -25.43 6.45
N ALA A 504 -4.77 -25.09 5.39
CA ALA A 504 -5.00 -26.02 4.29
C ALA A 504 -3.69 -26.27 3.53
N LEU A 505 -3.01 -25.21 3.10
CA LEU A 505 -1.76 -25.28 2.32
C LEU A 505 -0.58 -25.90 3.09
N SER A 506 -0.58 -25.85 4.42
CA SER A 506 0.46 -26.47 5.25
C SER A 506 0.62 -27.97 5.02
N GLN A 507 -0.44 -28.64 4.54
CA GLN A 507 -0.44 -30.06 4.20
C GLN A 507 0.21 -30.33 2.83
N ALA A 508 0.22 -29.35 1.92
CA ALA A 508 0.75 -29.46 0.57
C ALA A 508 2.17 -28.89 0.45
N VAL A 509 2.39 -27.70 1.04
CA VAL A 509 3.60 -26.89 0.94
C VAL A 509 4.07 -26.43 2.33
N PRO A 510 4.43 -27.38 3.23
CA PRO A 510 4.70 -27.08 4.63
C PRO A 510 5.79 -26.03 4.88
N LYS A 511 6.75 -25.90 3.95
CA LYS A 511 7.88 -24.97 4.07
C LYS A 511 7.59 -23.55 3.57
N SER A 512 6.46 -23.33 2.90
CA SER A 512 6.10 -22.03 2.32
C SER A 512 5.11 -21.24 3.18
N VAL A 513 4.39 -21.91 4.07
CA VAL A 513 3.40 -21.28 4.96
C VAL A 513 4.02 -20.84 6.28
N ASN A 514 3.37 -19.88 6.94
CA ASN A 514 3.79 -19.34 8.23
C ASN A 514 2.85 -19.81 9.35
N ALA A 515 3.35 -19.79 10.59
CA ALA A 515 2.53 -19.86 11.79
C ALA A 515 1.62 -18.61 11.91
N GLY A 516 0.73 -18.61 12.92
CA GLY A 516 -0.22 -17.53 13.14
C GLY A 516 0.44 -16.19 13.46
N PHE A 517 -0.06 -15.12 12.86
CA PHE A 517 0.33 -13.75 13.20
C PHE A 517 -0.54 -13.25 14.36
N SER A 518 -0.10 -12.19 15.04
CA SER A 518 -0.95 -11.42 15.95
C SER A 518 -2.25 -11.05 15.27
N ARG A 519 -3.35 -11.21 16.02
CA ARG A 519 -4.65 -10.69 15.60
C ARG A 519 -4.78 -9.19 15.77
N ARG A 520 -5.69 -8.54 15.04
CA ARG A 520 -5.97 -7.11 15.30
C ARG A 520 -6.75 -6.95 16.60
N LEU A 521 -6.16 -6.26 17.57
CA LEU A 521 -6.91 -5.60 18.64
C LEU A 521 -6.57 -4.12 18.66
N ARG A 522 -7.57 -3.29 18.33
CA ARG A 522 -7.44 -1.84 18.29
C ARG A 522 -8.41 -1.18 19.26
N TYR A 523 -8.15 0.10 19.50
CA TYR A 523 -9.15 1.01 20.04
C TYR A 523 -9.11 2.36 19.34
N ALA A 524 -10.23 3.07 19.38
CA ALA A 524 -10.30 4.50 19.09
C ALA A 524 -10.66 5.24 20.37
N ILE A 525 -10.11 6.44 20.54
CA ILE A 525 -10.41 7.32 21.68
C ILE A 525 -10.78 8.70 21.16
N THR A 526 -11.81 9.30 21.72
CA THR A 526 -12.23 10.68 21.45
C THR A 526 -12.32 11.49 22.72
N GLY A 527 -11.95 12.76 22.63
CA GLY A 527 -11.95 13.70 23.73
C GLY A 527 -11.61 15.10 23.24
N LYS A 528 -11.37 16.00 24.18
CA LYS A 528 -11.03 17.40 23.91
C LYS A 528 -9.57 17.66 24.21
N ASP A 529 -8.85 18.26 23.27
CA ASP A 529 -7.47 18.67 23.48
C ASP A 529 -7.42 20.01 24.26
N PRO A 530 -6.82 20.08 25.47
CA PRO A 530 -6.78 21.30 26.27
C PRO A 530 -5.92 22.42 25.64
N ARG A 531 -5.04 22.08 24.68
CA ARG A 531 -4.13 23.04 24.03
C ARG A 531 -4.84 23.83 22.92
N THR A 532 -5.76 23.19 22.22
CA THR A 532 -6.45 23.75 21.05
C THR A 532 -7.93 23.97 21.29
N GLY A 533 -8.51 23.32 22.31
CA GLY A 533 -9.94 23.27 22.58
C GLY A 533 -10.75 22.43 21.58
N ARG A 534 -10.10 21.76 20.62
CA ARG A 534 -10.74 20.97 19.56
C ARG A 534 -11.05 19.55 20.03
N GLN A 535 -12.10 18.97 19.46
CA GLN A 535 -12.38 17.54 19.58
C GLN A 535 -11.43 16.75 18.68
N PHE A 536 -10.90 15.64 19.19
CA PHE A 536 -10.08 14.72 18.43
C PHE A 536 -10.70 13.34 18.37
N ILE A 537 -10.35 12.59 17.33
CA ILE A 537 -10.51 11.14 17.24
C ILE A 537 -9.12 10.58 16.96
N TRP A 538 -8.67 9.63 17.76
CA TRP A 538 -7.37 8.97 17.59
C TRP A 538 -7.51 7.47 17.56
N HIS A 539 -6.72 6.82 16.72
CA HIS A 539 -6.74 5.38 16.49
C HIS A 539 -5.43 4.76 16.97
N PHE A 540 -5.54 3.66 17.71
CA PHE A 540 -4.38 3.00 18.29
C PHE A 540 -3.60 2.16 17.25
N PHE A 541 -2.35 2.54 17.00
CA PHE A 541 -1.41 1.83 16.12
C PHE A 541 -0.03 1.61 16.74
N LEU A 542 0.17 1.89 18.03
CA LEU A 542 1.52 1.88 18.63
C LEU A 542 2.00 0.47 19.02
N ALA A 543 1.19 -0.36 19.70
CA ALA A 543 1.59 -1.73 20.04
C ALA A 543 1.07 -2.74 19.00
N ARG A 544 1.72 -2.86 17.84
CA ARG A 544 1.39 -3.94 16.89
C ARG A 544 1.91 -5.26 17.48
N GLY A 545 1.21 -6.36 17.23
CA GLY A 545 1.67 -7.66 17.73
C GLY A 545 2.76 -8.29 16.84
N GLY A 546 3.17 -9.50 17.20
CA GLY A 546 4.22 -10.24 16.49
C GLY A 546 3.72 -11.02 15.27
N GLY A 547 4.56 -11.18 14.25
CA GLY A 547 4.28 -12.03 13.10
C GLY A 547 4.59 -13.50 13.38
N GLY A 548 3.93 -14.41 12.66
CA GLY A 548 4.17 -15.85 12.78
C GLY A 548 5.55 -16.25 12.23
N ALA A 549 6.17 -17.24 12.86
CA ALA A 549 7.43 -17.83 12.37
C ALA A 549 7.21 -18.66 11.10
N ALA A 550 8.29 -18.87 10.36
CA ALA A 550 8.31 -19.65 9.12
C ALA A 550 9.48 -20.62 9.12
N HIS A 551 9.46 -21.60 8.23
CA HIS A 551 10.60 -22.49 8.04
C HIS A 551 11.86 -21.68 7.65
N GLY A 552 12.87 -21.68 8.52
CA GLY A 552 14.12 -20.95 8.32
C GLY A 552 14.18 -19.57 8.97
N TYR A 553 13.07 -19.03 9.48
CA TYR A 553 13.00 -17.63 9.92
C TYR A 553 12.12 -17.44 11.17
N ASP A 554 12.66 -16.76 12.18
CA ASP A 554 11.86 -16.24 13.30
C ASP A 554 10.81 -15.24 12.76
N GLY A 555 9.68 -15.14 13.45
CA GLY A 555 8.65 -14.16 13.13
C GLY A 555 9.10 -12.72 13.39
N TRP A 556 8.60 -11.80 12.57
CA TRP A 556 8.93 -10.38 12.70
C TRP A 556 8.23 -9.77 13.91
N SER A 557 9.00 -9.21 14.85
CA SER A 557 8.43 -8.58 16.05
C SER A 557 7.74 -7.26 15.72
N ASN A 558 6.59 -6.99 16.34
CA ASN A 558 5.82 -5.74 16.17
C ASN A 558 5.47 -5.43 14.69
N VAL A 559 5.36 -6.45 13.84
CA VAL A 559 4.96 -6.31 12.42
C VAL A 559 3.44 -6.15 12.26
N GLY A 560 2.67 -6.64 13.25
CA GLY A 560 1.21 -6.69 13.26
C GLY A 560 0.64 -7.89 12.52
N GLU A 561 -0.50 -7.66 11.86
CA GLU A 561 -1.43 -8.70 11.45
C GLU A 561 -1.20 -9.16 10.00
N VAL A 562 -1.60 -10.40 9.68
CA VAL A 562 -1.27 -11.04 8.38
C VAL A 562 -1.99 -10.42 7.18
N ASN A 563 -3.18 -9.86 7.37
CA ASN A 563 -3.97 -9.16 6.35
C ASN A 563 -3.29 -7.88 5.82
N VAL A 564 -2.36 -7.31 6.58
CA VAL A 564 -1.60 -6.10 6.21
C VAL A 564 -0.09 -6.34 6.09
N ALA A 565 0.44 -7.43 6.65
CA ALA A 565 1.81 -7.92 6.49
C ALA A 565 2.91 -6.84 6.61
N GLY A 566 2.78 -5.93 7.59
CA GLY A 566 3.74 -4.84 7.83
C GLY A 566 3.54 -3.58 6.99
N GLY A 567 2.53 -3.54 6.12
CA GLY A 567 2.18 -2.34 5.33
C GLY A 567 1.67 -1.17 6.18
N ILE A 568 1.02 -1.47 7.31
CA ILE A 568 0.60 -0.46 8.30
C ILE A 568 1.73 -0.18 9.29
N ARG A 569 2.04 1.10 9.49
CA ARG A 569 3.13 1.55 10.36
C ARG A 569 2.64 2.14 11.68
N SER A 570 3.39 1.91 12.76
CA SER A 570 3.20 2.64 14.01
C SER A 570 3.58 4.12 13.80
N PRO A 571 2.76 5.08 14.27
CA PRO A 571 3.09 6.50 14.16
C PRO A 571 4.29 6.85 15.04
N SER A 572 4.96 7.97 14.74
CA SER A 572 5.96 8.54 15.63
C SER A 572 5.31 8.93 16.97
N ILE A 573 5.98 8.59 18.07
CA ILE A 573 5.57 8.99 19.42
C ILE A 573 5.52 10.51 19.51
N GLU A 574 6.57 11.21 19.05
CA GLU A 574 6.65 12.67 19.10
C GLU A 574 5.51 13.34 18.33
N VAL A 575 5.18 12.83 17.14
CA VAL A 575 4.05 13.34 16.34
C VAL A 575 2.72 13.04 17.03
N THR A 576 2.60 11.88 17.70
CA THR A 576 1.40 11.51 18.44
C THR A 576 1.19 12.47 19.62
N GLU A 577 2.21 12.71 20.44
CA GLU A 577 2.14 13.64 21.59
C GLU A 577 1.98 15.11 21.14
N GLU A 578 2.56 15.50 20.00
CA GLU A 578 2.35 16.84 19.43
C GLU A 578 0.89 17.07 19.03
N ARG A 579 0.27 16.07 18.36
CA ARG A 579 -1.06 16.23 17.76
C ARG A 579 -2.22 15.88 18.69
N PHE A 580 -2.00 15.02 19.68
CA PHE A 580 -3.05 14.52 20.57
C PHE A 580 -2.67 14.67 22.05
N PRO A 581 -3.64 14.81 22.97
CA PRO A 581 -3.36 15.01 24.38
C PRO A 581 -3.05 13.67 25.07
N PHE A 582 -1.95 13.05 24.64
CA PHE A 582 -1.42 11.80 25.18
C PHE A 582 0.03 11.98 25.60
N PHE A 583 0.46 11.13 26.51
CA PHE A 583 1.88 10.96 26.85
C PHE A 583 2.21 9.47 26.90
N ILE A 584 3.16 9.04 26.08
CA ILE A 584 3.58 7.64 25.95
C ILE A 584 4.71 7.39 26.94
N ARG A 585 4.37 6.75 28.06
CA ARG A 585 5.33 6.43 29.12
C ARG A 585 6.28 5.30 28.76
N ARG A 586 5.79 4.34 27.99
CA ARG A 586 6.52 3.13 27.61
C ARG A 586 6.09 2.67 26.23
N HIS A 587 7.06 2.33 25.39
CA HIS A 587 6.85 1.69 24.10
C HIS A 587 8.02 0.72 23.83
N GLU A 588 7.83 -0.56 24.09
CA GLU A 588 8.89 -1.58 24.09
C GLU A 588 8.40 -2.90 23.50
N LEU A 589 9.31 -3.81 23.15
CA LEU A 589 8.92 -5.21 22.85
C LEU A 589 8.45 -5.91 24.12
N ARG A 590 7.49 -6.83 23.99
CA ARG A 590 6.96 -7.67 25.07
C ARG A 590 7.76 -8.98 25.13
N PRO A 591 8.71 -9.15 26.08
CA PRO A 591 9.49 -10.38 26.15
C PRO A 591 8.62 -11.61 26.40
N ASN A 592 9.08 -12.79 25.98
CA ASN A 592 8.38 -14.07 26.12
C ASN A 592 7.00 -14.14 25.44
N SER A 593 6.64 -13.17 24.59
CA SER A 593 5.31 -13.14 23.95
C SER A 593 5.20 -13.97 22.68
N GLY A 594 6.29 -14.15 21.94
CA GLY A 594 6.33 -15.00 20.76
C GLY A 594 6.34 -16.47 21.12
N GLY A 595 5.56 -17.28 20.41
CA GLY A 595 5.50 -18.72 20.57
C GLY A 595 6.85 -19.37 20.28
N LYS A 596 7.20 -20.38 21.07
CA LYS A 596 8.47 -21.10 20.92
C LYS A 596 8.42 -22.02 19.72
N GLY A 597 9.55 -22.22 19.07
CA GLY A 597 9.74 -23.21 18.01
C GLY A 597 11.21 -23.27 17.64
N ALA A 598 11.55 -24.16 16.71
CA ALA A 598 12.85 -24.12 16.04
C ALA A 598 13.13 -22.68 15.54
N TRP A 599 12.07 -22.04 15.03
CA TRP A 599 11.96 -20.61 14.83
C TRP A 599 10.85 -20.01 15.71
N ARG A 600 11.20 -18.95 16.45
CA ARG A 600 10.32 -18.29 17.42
C ARG A 600 9.38 -17.32 16.71
N GLY A 601 8.11 -17.28 17.12
CA GLY A 601 7.18 -16.25 16.67
C GLY A 601 7.64 -14.84 17.06
N GLY A 602 7.27 -13.83 16.29
CA GLY A 602 7.61 -12.43 16.56
C GLY A 602 7.09 -11.99 17.93
N LEU A 603 7.78 -11.05 18.57
CA LEU A 603 7.32 -10.49 19.83
C LEU A 603 6.23 -9.46 19.59
N GLY A 604 5.28 -9.39 20.51
CA GLY A 604 4.37 -8.27 20.66
C GLY A 604 5.07 -7.04 21.24
N GLY A 605 4.27 -6.01 21.51
CA GLY A 605 4.67 -4.73 22.06
C GLY A 605 3.97 -4.41 23.38
N ILE A 606 4.59 -3.51 24.13
CA ILE A 606 4.05 -2.91 25.35
C ILE A 606 3.87 -1.43 25.05
N CYS A 607 2.65 -0.91 25.20
CA CYS A 607 2.38 0.53 25.15
C CYS A 607 1.68 0.98 26.43
N ASP A 608 2.28 1.93 27.13
CA ASP A 608 1.70 2.59 28.30
C ASP A 608 1.37 4.05 27.95
N LEU A 609 0.10 4.32 27.63
CA LEU A 609 -0.37 5.62 27.15
C LEU A 609 -1.16 6.32 28.25
N VAL A 610 -0.74 7.52 28.65
CA VAL A 610 -1.46 8.37 29.61
C VAL A 610 -2.34 9.36 28.86
N TYR A 611 -3.62 9.45 29.23
CA TYR A 611 -4.52 10.46 28.68
C TYR A 611 -4.40 11.80 29.43
N GLN A 612 -4.25 12.90 28.69
CA GLN A 612 -4.03 14.26 29.22
C GLN A 612 -5.06 15.27 28.69
N GLY A 613 -6.23 14.81 28.25
CA GLY A 613 -7.23 15.70 27.66
C GLY A 613 -8.00 16.56 28.67
N GLU A 614 -8.83 17.46 28.15
CA GLU A 614 -9.74 18.28 28.94
C GLU A 614 -11.00 17.46 29.30
N GLY A 615 -11.05 16.93 30.52
CA GLY A 615 -12.16 16.10 30.98
C GLY A 615 -12.14 14.66 30.43
N PRO A 616 -13.16 13.85 30.73
CA PRO A 616 -13.19 12.44 30.35
C PRO A 616 -13.22 12.24 28.83
N ALA A 617 -12.45 11.26 28.35
CA ALA A 617 -12.52 10.73 26.99
C ALA A 617 -13.40 9.47 26.94
N LEU A 618 -13.81 9.11 25.73
CA LEU A 618 -14.51 7.87 25.42
C LEU A 618 -13.64 6.99 24.53
N LEU A 619 -13.54 5.71 24.87
CA LEU A 619 -12.76 4.70 24.18
C LEU A 619 -13.65 3.57 23.70
N ASN A 620 -13.42 3.11 22.46
CA ASN A 620 -14.05 1.91 21.91
C ASN A 620 -12.97 0.91 21.51
N THR A 621 -13.06 -0.34 21.99
CA THR A 621 -12.22 -1.44 21.51
C THR A 621 -12.90 -2.17 20.36
N ALA A 622 -12.13 -2.61 19.38
CA ALA A 622 -12.60 -3.44 18.28
C ALA A 622 -11.49 -4.40 17.84
N GLY A 623 -11.79 -5.68 17.72
CA GLY A 623 -10.82 -6.69 17.34
C GLY A 623 -11.02 -8.02 18.04
N ASP A 624 -9.99 -8.85 17.98
CA ASP A 624 -9.87 -10.20 18.56
C ASP A 624 -8.43 -10.48 19.03
N GLY A 625 -8.17 -11.71 19.48
CA GLY A 625 -6.86 -12.19 19.94
C GLY A 625 -6.68 -12.10 21.45
N ILE A 626 -7.78 -11.95 22.18
CA ILE A 626 -7.81 -12.08 23.64
C ILE A 626 -8.12 -13.54 24.01
N VAL A 627 -8.94 -14.24 23.21
CA VAL A 627 -9.35 -15.62 23.46
C VAL A 627 -8.54 -16.61 22.64
N VAL A 628 -8.54 -16.47 21.31
CA VAL A 628 -7.77 -17.36 20.42
C VAL A 628 -6.40 -16.74 20.16
N PRO A 629 -5.30 -17.36 20.64
CA PRO A 629 -3.97 -16.85 20.40
C PRO A 629 -3.50 -17.15 18.96
N PRO A 630 -2.45 -16.46 18.49
CA PRO A 630 -1.74 -16.80 17.26
C PRO A 630 -1.19 -18.22 17.34
N PHE A 631 -1.62 -19.09 16.42
CA PHE A 631 -1.33 -20.52 16.47
C PHE A 631 0.13 -20.85 16.14
N GLY A 632 0.73 -21.80 16.86
CA GLY A 632 1.98 -22.44 16.49
C GLY A 632 1.79 -23.47 15.36
N LEU A 633 2.84 -23.76 14.61
CA LEU A 633 2.79 -24.68 13.45
C LEU A 633 3.93 -25.71 13.50
N PHE A 634 3.61 -26.95 13.14
CA PHE A 634 4.55 -28.09 13.14
C PHE A 634 5.31 -28.22 14.48
N ASP A 635 4.58 -28.46 15.57
CA ASP A 635 5.10 -28.56 16.95
C ASP A 635 5.61 -27.24 17.58
N GLY A 636 5.52 -26.13 16.86
CA GLY A 636 5.67 -24.80 17.46
C GLY A 636 4.54 -24.50 18.45
N GLU A 637 4.85 -23.75 19.50
CA GLU A 637 3.91 -23.27 20.51
C GLU A 637 3.16 -22.00 20.03
N ASP A 638 1.95 -21.79 20.55
CA ASP A 638 1.17 -20.57 20.33
C ASP A 638 1.86 -19.33 20.95
N GLY A 639 1.60 -18.16 20.36
CA GLY A 639 1.98 -16.87 20.95
C GLY A 639 1.11 -16.50 22.15
N LEU A 640 1.54 -15.54 22.97
CA LEU A 640 0.68 -14.98 24.02
C LEU A 640 -0.45 -14.14 23.40
N PRO A 641 -1.67 -14.16 23.97
CA PRO A 641 -2.78 -13.31 23.55
C PRO A 641 -2.57 -11.84 23.96
N HIS A 642 -3.42 -10.96 23.44
CA HIS A 642 -3.51 -9.57 23.88
C HIS A 642 -4.00 -9.48 25.33
N ASP A 643 -3.47 -8.50 26.08
CA ASP A 643 -3.95 -8.12 27.42
C ASP A 643 -3.95 -6.59 27.54
N TYR A 644 -5.13 -5.99 27.32
CA TYR A 644 -5.33 -4.54 27.35
C TYR A 644 -6.12 -4.16 28.59
N LYS A 645 -5.75 -3.04 29.23
CA LYS A 645 -6.39 -2.58 30.47
C LYS A 645 -6.30 -1.08 30.66
N ILE A 646 -7.21 -0.55 31.47
CA ILE A 646 -7.11 0.81 32.02
C ILE A 646 -6.53 0.73 33.42
N LEU A 647 -5.49 1.52 33.68
CA LEU A 647 -4.95 1.73 35.01
C LEU A 647 -5.43 3.10 35.51
N SER A 648 -6.21 3.11 36.59
CA SER A 648 -6.77 4.34 37.18
C SER A 648 -6.61 4.32 38.70
N ASN A 649 -5.89 5.30 39.25
CA ASN A 649 -5.70 5.47 40.70
C ASN A 649 -5.27 4.19 41.45
N GLY A 650 -4.41 3.38 40.84
CA GLY A 650 -3.93 2.10 41.42
C GLY A 650 -4.88 0.91 41.26
N SER A 651 -6.00 1.08 40.54
CA SER A 651 -6.89 -0.01 40.11
C SER A 651 -6.63 -0.40 38.66
N GLU A 652 -6.79 -1.68 38.34
CA GLU A 652 -6.71 -2.20 36.97
C GLU A 652 -8.09 -2.67 36.50
N ARG A 653 -8.51 -2.23 35.31
CA ARG A 653 -9.72 -2.71 34.63
C ARG A 653 -9.34 -3.34 33.29
N PRO A 654 -9.47 -4.67 33.13
CA PRO A 654 -9.31 -5.32 31.83
C PRO A 654 -10.28 -4.73 30.80
N LEU A 655 -9.82 -4.62 29.55
CA LEU A 655 -10.63 -4.23 28.40
C LEU A 655 -10.94 -5.47 27.56
N GLY A 656 -12.23 -5.68 27.27
CA GLY A 656 -12.69 -6.64 26.28
C GLY A 656 -12.38 -6.19 24.85
N SER A 657 -12.53 -7.10 23.89
CA SER A 657 -12.16 -6.84 22.49
C SER A 657 -13.19 -6.02 21.71
N LYS A 658 -14.42 -5.91 22.23
CA LYS A 658 -15.59 -5.29 21.60
C LYS A 658 -16.40 -4.46 22.60
N GLU A 659 -15.81 -3.39 23.11
CA GLU A 659 -16.45 -2.45 24.04
C GLU A 659 -16.68 -1.08 23.39
N THR A 660 -17.73 -0.39 23.84
CA THR A 660 -18.04 0.99 23.43
C THR A 660 -18.18 1.91 24.63
N GLU A 661 -17.85 3.19 24.45
CA GLU A 661 -18.06 4.27 25.43
C GLU A 661 -17.36 4.01 26.78
N VAL A 662 -16.21 3.34 26.74
CA VAL A 662 -15.37 3.17 27.91
C VAL A 662 -14.80 4.53 28.32
N VAL A 663 -15.12 4.96 29.54
CA VAL A 663 -14.64 6.24 30.06
C VAL A 663 -13.17 6.15 30.46
N VAL A 664 -12.37 7.12 30.01
CA VAL A 664 -10.95 7.29 30.37
C VAL A 664 -10.78 8.70 30.93
N TYR A 665 -10.34 8.82 32.20
CA TYR A 665 -10.15 10.11 32.85
C TYR A 665 -8.74 10.68 32.63
N PRO A 666 -8.54 12.00 32.65
CA PRO A 666 -7.21 12.58 32.61
C PRO A 666 -6.32 12.01 33.72
N GLY A 667 -5.12 11.54 33.35
CA GLY A 667 -4.19 10.84 34.23
C GLY A 667 -4.34 9.32 34.23
N ASP A 668 -5.43 8.77 33.69
CA ASP A 668 -5.55 7.32 33.49
C ASP A 668 -4.59 6.84 32.40
N HIS A 669 -4.18 5.58 32.53
CA HIS A 669 -3.35 4.90 31.55
C HIS A 669 -4.17 3.88 30.77
N VAL A 670 -4.01 3.86 29.45
CA VAL A 670 -4.38 2.72 28.61
C VAL A 670 -3.12 1.88 28.40
N TYR A 671 -3.05 0.76 29.11
CA TYR A 671 -1.90 -0.13 29.15
C TYR A 671 -2.17 -1.35 28.26
N CYS A 672 -1.37 -1.49 27.20
CA CYS A 672 -1.57 -2.49 26.16
C CYS A 672 -0.39 -3.44 26.09
N LEU A 673 -0.64 -4.72 26.32
CA LEU A 673 0.27 -5.81 25.99
C LEU A 673 -0.24 -6.49 24.74
N SER A 674 0.36 -6.22 23.58
CA SER A 674 -0.06 -6.87 22.34
C SER A 674 0.45 -8.31 22.26
N SER A 675 -0.23 -9.14 21.48
CA SER A 675 0.09 -10.56 21.27
C SER A 675 1.43 -10.75 20.54
N GLY A 676 2.06 -11.90 20.75
CA GLY A 676 3.17 -12.35 19.90
C GLY A 676 2.68 -12.96 18.60
N GLY A 677 3.56 -13.63 17.86
CA GLY A 677 3.18 -14.58 16.81
C GLY A 677 3.40 -16.02 17.26
N GLY A 678 2.87 -17.00 16.53
CA GLY A 678 3.11 -18.42 16.77
C GLY A 678 4.51 -18.88 16.35
N GLY A 679 5.03 -19.91 17.02
CA GLY A 679 6.30 -20.54 16.68
C GLY A 679 6.18 -21.56 15.54
N TYR A 680 7.31 -21.92 14.93
CA TYR A 680 7.39 -22.92 13.87
C TYR A 680 8.45 -23.98 14.21
N GLY A 681 8.09 -25.26 14.11
CA GLY A 681 9.01 -26.38 14.38
C GLY A 681 9.15 -26.69 15.86
N ASP A 682 9.69 -27.87 16.19
CA ASP A 682 9.94 -28.29 17.57
C ASP A 682 10.90 -27.31 18.28
N PRO A 683 10.51 -26.70 19.42
CA PRO A 683 11.37 -25.80 20.20
C PRO A 683 12.74 -26.37 20.56
N SER A 684 12.88 -27.70 20.67
CA SER A 684 14.15 -28.37 20.98
C SER A 684 15.16 -28.33 19.81
N GLU A 685 14.71 -28.01 18.61
CA GLU A 685 15.57 -27.83 17.42
C GLU A 685 16.10 -26.39 17.28
N ARG A 686 15.70 -25.47 18.17
CA ARG A 686 16.22 -24.09 18.16
C ARG A 686 17.73 -24.11 18.41
N SER A 687 18.48 -23.42 17.55
CA SER A 687 19.94 -23.40 17.66
C SER A 687 20.40 -22.68 18.94
N GLN A 688 21.50 -23.15 19.53
CA GLN A 688 22.08 -22.51 20.72
C GLN A 688 22.43 -21.04 20.47
N GLU A 689 22.89 -20.71 19.26
CA GLU A 689 23.19 -19.34 18.84
C GLU A 689 21.95 -18.45 18.85
N SER A 690 20.82 -18.95 18.34
CA SER A 690 19.54 -18.23 18.35
C SER A 690 19.01 -18.02 19.77
N GLU A 691 19.15 -19.00 20.65
CA GLU A 691 18.77 -18.85 22.06
C GLU A 691 19.63 -17.81 22.79
N ASP A 692 20.95 -17.83 22.56
CA ASP A 692 21.87 -16.86 23.16
C ASP A 692 21.58 -15.44 22.64
N TRP A 693 21.24 -15.32 21.35
CA TRP A 693 20.78 -14.07 20.75
C TRP A 693 19.50 -13.55 21.40
N ASP A 694 18.49 -14.41 21.58
CA ASP A 694 17.22 -14.02 22.23
C ASP A 694 17.46 -13.52 23.66
N ARG A 695 18.24 -14.27 24.46
CA ARG A 695 18.58 -13.89 25.85
C ARG A 695 19.36 -12.58 25.90
N ARG A 696 20.35 -12.40 25.03
CA ARG A 696 21.18 -11.19 24.96
C ARG A 696 20.36 -9.94 24.65
N ASN A 697 19.35 -10.07 23.78
CA ASN A 697 18.49 -8.96 23.38
C ASN A 697 17.23 -8.82 24.25
N GLY A 698 17.06 -9.65 25.27
CA GLY A 698 15.90 -9.61 26.17
C GLY A 698 14.60 -10.01 25.49
N TYR A 699 14.66 -10.79 24.41
CA TYR A 699 13.48 -11.33 23.73
C TYR A 699 12.84 -12.46 24.53
N VAL A 700 13.69 -13.20 25.23
CA VAL A 700 13.33 -14.22 26.20
C VAL A 700 14.02 -13.86 27.53
N VAL A 701 13.27 -13.88 28.63
CA VAL A 701 13.72 -13.47 29.98
C VAL A 701 13.59 -14.63 30.94
#